data_AF-A0A9X2VJI8-F1
#
_entry.id   AF-A0A9X2VJI8-F1
#
_cell.length_a   1.000
_cell.length_b   1.000
_cell.length_c   1.000
_cell.angle_alpha   90.00
_cell.angle_beta   90.00
_cell.angle_gamma   90.00
#
_symmetry.space_group_name_H-M   'P 1'
#
loop_
_entity.id
_entity.type
_entity.pdbx_description
1 polymer ?
#
loop_
_entity_poly.entity_id
_entity_poly.type
_entity_poly.pdbx_seq_one_letter_code
_entity_poly.pdbx_strand_id
1 'polypeptide(L)'
;MSSRKPTRRDFLRAAGITVGTAAGVGAQVLPANAAPSQQAVETLTNYGSHSTDGRSMTTTSTTGQHLTITAYGDHVVRVRAIRGGETFFADNRYEMVDPANHAGMGGSLRVVDDGDSFTITTAAADGVKIVLRKNPLRLEYYRKSDNTRLAGEDATHSLAWNGTGVVTQSFAPAASDERFVKGGHGLYGRAPRIDRTGDLVSHNYGARSDHADQAPAIVPLYLSSKGYAIFFNTTFDTAFSFGNGGRYEFSADGHGAPGAEPQIDYFLIEGPEFAKLLDRYTRLTGRPRFPQLGVFGLQLSDKNFPSVSDQNWWTTRITTLRNAGFPLDVQVHDNRWRAGSGAWSGSWFEFSSTRWPDPAGFKNWAAENGVLTTLDYNRNNSNEMAGWIPGPPPGYSFAAADLTAVSDNDAVPDWSNPATRAWLWRVFWTKALDPALGFPGDALWIDEPDEMGPIPYTALAANGQRWSELRNAFFLYCQKGIGQEGWDAAIGTAKRPWTFTRGATAGQQRFGHLWTGDINSTYSEMQEQIRGMQNSGLGGFPYSNIDAGGFFGGVLSGALYRNWVAAWASVSPIWRPHSTGDTAALGQAASRWPIDQGAAERADFLQYSRVRYALLPYVYTIAHAAHATGMPMARAMVIDYQRNANAYSHDLQYLWGPSIIVMPVTTDVDGAVQNVWLPAGDTWYNFWSDAKNVGSDTAEKAYVTKPGEIIMYVRAGSVLPRYKYAQSTAFLDKTHLEVDVYAGKDGSFSVYEDDGVTEEFRGGSASSTTALTYTDSARRVVIGHPVGTYRGAPTERRYVVRVHGLAAPVGMRVGTGAPLPAFTSESAAVLNGGGQVWDATRKILSVVTPRIPVVTGGGTAATVEPSGTAFPTPSDRTVHEAEDAALNGVVIGSRHAGYTGNGYVDYTNATGDHVEWTVTVRAAGTRALGFRYANGGTTDRPLTISVDGTVVGTLSFAPTGAWTTWATARLDAALPAGSAVRIRATATGSSGANLDSLTIG
;
A
#
# COMPACT_ATOMS: atom_id res chain seq x y z
N MET A 1 -35.58 33.37 33.41
CA MET A 1 -36.56 33.99 32.48
C MET A 1 -35.80 34.30 31.18
N SER A 2 -35.44 33.30 30.37
CA SER A 2 -36.19 32.77 29.21
C SER A 2 -36.63 33.85 28.20
N SER A 3 -35.77 34.19 27.24
CA SER A 3 -36.20 34.64 25.91
C SER A 3 -36.03 33.49 24.92
N ARG A 4 -37.09 33.29 24.13
CA ARG A 4 -37.45 32.08 23.40
C ARG A 4 -36.76 32.05 22.04
N LYS A 5 -36.15 30.90 21.68
CA LYS A 5 -35.63 30.63 20.33
C LYS A 5 -36.77 30.64 19.29
N PRO A 6 -36.58 31.23 18.09
CA PRO A 6 -37.55 31.14 17.01
C PRO A 6 -37.62 29.70 16.47
N THR A 7 -38.81 29.32 16.02
CA THR A 7 -39.09 27.97 15.53
C THR A 7 -39.11 27.92 14.01
N ARG A 8 -38.90 26.71 13.47
CA ARG A 8 -38.76 26.32 12.05
C ARG A 8 -39.86 26.79 11.09
N ARG A 9 -40.88 27.52 11.56
CA ARG A 9 -41.95 28.11 10.75
C ARG A 9 -41.64 29.51 10.23
N ASP A 10 -40.67 30.22 10.82
CA ASP A 10 -40.39 31.61 10.46
C ASP A 10 -39.46 31.76 9.24
N PHE A 11 -38.82 30.67 8.77
CA PHE A 11 -37.90 30.70 7.63
C PHE A 11 -38.52 30.35 6.27
N LEU A 12 -39.80 29.92 6.21
CA LEU A 12 -40.40 29.36 4.98
C LEU A 12 -41.43 30.28 4.29
N ARG A 13 -41.28 31.61 4.41
CA ARG A 13 -42.12 32.57 3.66
C ARG A 13 -41.35 33.53 2.74
N ALA A 14 -40.05 33.36 2.57
CA ALA A 14 -39.24 34.17 1.66
C ALA A 14 -38.55 33.32 0.57
N ALA A 15 -39.33 32.53 -0.17
CA ALA A 15 -39.00 32.06 -1.51
C ALA A 15 -40.21 31.33 -2.09
N GLY A 16 -40.89 31.94 -3.05
CA GLY A 16 -41.96 31.29 -3.80
C GLY A 16 -41.37 30.20 -4.69
N ILE A 17 -41.65 28.93 -4.37
CA ILE A 17 -41.37 27.79 -5.25
C ILE A 17 -42.63 26.91 -5.27
N THR A 18 -43.22 26.80 -6.46
CA THR A 18 -44.32 25.91 -6.80
C THR A 18 -43.80 24.48 -6.91
N VAL A 19 -44.48 23.53 -6.27
CA VAL A 19 -44.12 22.10 -6.26
C VAL A 19 -44.54 21.45 -7.59
N GLY A 20 -43.56 20.93 -8.33
CA GLY A 20 -43.75 20.05 -9.48
C GLY A 20 -43.17 18.66 -9.18
N THR A 21 -43.95 17.64 -9.55
CA THR A 21 -43.81 16.20 -9.26
C THR A 21 -42.55 15.53 -9.83
N ALA A 22 -42.11 14.48 -9.14
CA ALA A 22 -40.96 13.64 -9.43
C ALA A 22 -41.06 12.86 -10.76
N ALA A 23 -39.98 12.91 -11.57
CA ALA A 23 -39.63 11.94 -12.61
C ALA A 23 -38.14 12.05 -12.99
N GLY A 24 -37.44 10.92 -13.04
CA GLY A 24 -36.22 10.68 -13.85
C GLY A 24 -34.91 11.33 -13.38
N VAL A 25 -34.00 10.53 -12.83
CA VAL A 25 -32.57 10.90 -12.73
C VAL A 25 -31.98 10.83 -14.14
N GLY A 26 -32.02 11.95 -14.86
CA GLY A 26 -31.28 12.14 -16.11
C GLY A 26 -29.81 12.43 -15.82
N ALA A 27 -28.91 11.80 -16.58
CA ALA A 27 -27.50 12.14 -16.61
C ALA A 27 -27.33 13.65 -16.79
N GLN A 28 -26.53 14.30 -15.92
CA GLN A 28 -26.14 15.69 -16.15
C GLN A 28 -25.26 15.75 -17.39
N VAL A 29 -25.87 16.14 -18.50
CA VAL A 29 -25.20 16.59 -19.72
C VAL A 29 -24.44 17.87 -19.36
N LEU A 30 -23.12 17.85 -19.57
CA LEU A 30 -22.26 19.03 -19.51
C LEU A 30 -22.83 20.15 -20.40
N PRO A 31 -22.66 21.43 -20.07
CA PRO A 31 -23.18 22.53 -20.87
C PRO A 31 -22.72 22.38 -22.32
N ALA A 32 -23.68 22.44 -23.25
CA ALA A 32 -23.43 22.43 -24.68
C ALA A 32 -22.63 23.69 -25.05
N ASN A 33 -21.30 23.54 -25.16
CA ASN A 33 -20.50 24.51 -25.89
C ASN A 33 -21.05 24.62 -27.31
N ALA A 34 -21.21 25.85 -27.79
CA ALA A 34 -21.61 26.15 -29.15
C ALA A 34 -20.82 25.25 -30.12
N ALA A 35 -21.53 24.58 -31.04
CA ALA A 35 -20.91 23.71 -32.03
C ALA A 35 -19.79 24.49 -32.73
N PRO A 36 -18.52 24.10 -32.56
CA PRO A 36 -17.46 24.68 -33.37
C PRO A 36 -17.83 24.41 -34.83
N SER A 37 -17.60 25.39 -35.70
CA SER A 37 -17.64 25.15 -37.14
C SER A 37 -16.89 23.85 -37.42
N GLN A 38 -17.52 22.90 -38.12
CA GLN A 38 -16.91 21.61 -38.48
C GLN A 38 -15.63 21.91 -39.27
N GLN A 39 -14.50 22.01 -38.56
CA GLN A 39 -13.19 21.96 -39.18
C GLN A 39 -13.04 20.57 -39.77
N ALA A 40 -12.45 20.49 -40.96
CA ALA A 40 -12.26 19.21 -41.64
C ALA A 40 -11.42 18.29 -40.74
N VAL A 41 -11.89 17.06 -40.53
CA VAL A 41 -11.11 16.02 -39.85
C VAL A 41 -10.02 15.55 -40.81
N GLU A 42 -8.77 15.84 -40.48
CA GLU A 42 -7.60 15.37 -41.23
C GLU A 42 -7.21 13.98 -40.75
N THR A 43 -6.82 13.09 -41.66
CA THR A 43 -6.30 11.74 -41.33
C THR A 43 -5.02 11.47 -42.13
N LEU A 44 -4.27 10.44 -41.74
CA LEU A 44 -3.12 9.97 -42.52
C LEU A 44 -3.57 9.55 -43.93
N THR A 45 -2.93 10.14 -44.95
CA THR A 45 -3.21 9.86 -46.36
C THR A 45 -2.36 8.71 -46.89
N ASN A 46 -2.30 8.55 -48.22
CA ASN A 46 -1.54 7.48 -48.86
C ASN A 46 -0.04 7.60 -48.55
N TYR A 47 0.63 6.45 -48.49
CA TYR A 47 2.07 6.35 -48.39
C TYR A 47 2.76 7.10 -49.55
N GLY A 48 3.75 7.93 -49.23
CA GLY A 48 4.63 8.58 -50.21
C GLY A 48 6.04 7.99 -50.20
N SER A 49 6.73 8.06 -49.06
CA SER A 49 8.09 7.56 -48.88
C SER A 49 8.34 7.06 -47.45
N HIS A 50 9.47 6.40 -47.20
CA HIS A 50 9.91 6.07 -45.85
C HIS A 50 11.43 6.13 -45.71
N SER A 51 11.87 6.13 -44.45
CA SER A 51 13.26 5.91 -44.04
C SER A 51 13.29 4.97 -42.85
N THR A 52 14.41 4.26 -42.68
CA THR A 52 14.65 3.36 -41.54
C THR A 52 16.07 3.51 -41.04
N ASP A 53 16.28 3.44 -39.73
CA ASP A 53 17.61 3.41 -39.10
C ASP A 53 17.91 2.05 -38.41
N GLY A 54 17.04 1.06 -38.62
CA GLY A 54 17.09 -0.26 -37.98
C GLY A 54 16.42 -0.34 -36.61
N ARG A 55 16.17 0.78 -35.94
CA ARG A 55 15.39 0.87 -34.68
C ARG A 55 14.03 1.54 -34.88
N SER A 56 13.94 2.41 -35.86
CA SER A 56 12.77 3.21 -36.21
C SER A 56 12.49 3.12 -37.71
N MET A 57 11.21 3.25 -38.03
CA MET A 57 10.73 3.50 -39.39
C MET A 57 9.90 4.78 -39.37
N THR A 58 10.22 5.73 -40.25
CA THR A 58 9.45 6.96 -40.44
C THR A 58 8.91 6.98 -41.87
N THR A 59 7.58 7.04 -42.02
CA THR A 59 6.91 7.22 -43.31
C THR A 59 6.43 8.64 -43.48
N THR A 60 6.51 9.15 -44.71
CA THR A 60 5.93 10.42 -45.12
C THR A 60 4.76 10.14 -46.07
N SER A 61 3.58 10.69 -45.78
CA SER A 61 2.40 10.55 -46.63
C SER A 61 2.49 11.45 -47.87
N THR A 62 1.60 11.23 -48.85
CA THR A 62 1.50 12.06 -50.06
C THR A 62 1.15 13.53 -49.78
N THR A 63 0.61 13.82 -48.59
CA THR A 63 0.31 15.19 -48.12
C THR A 63 1.33 15.71 -47.11
N GLY A 64 2.45 15.00 -46.91
CA GLY A 64 3.56 15.44 -46.07
C GLY A 64 3.44 15.11 -44.59
N GLN A 65 2.42 14.35 -44.16
CA GLN A 65 2.29 13.91 -42.76
C GLN A 65 3.36 12.88 -42.44
N HIS A 66 3.85 12.87 -41.19
CA HIS A 66 4.86 11.91 -40.76
C HIS A 66 4.29 10.94 -39.73
N LEU A 67 4.58 9.64 -39.91
CA LEU A 67 4.30 8.58 -38.95
C LEU A 67 5.61 7.86 -38.64
N THR A 68 5.98 7.78 -37.36
CA THR A 68 7.19 7.11 -36.87
C THR A 68 6.85 5.98 -35.93
N ILE A 69 7.40 4.79 -36.20
CA ILE A 69 7.34 3.61 -35.33
C ILE A 69 8.75 3.34 -34.82
N THR A 70 8.94 3.25 -33.52
CA THR A 70 10.25 3.01 -32.89
C THR A 70 10.20 1.84 -31.91
N ALA A 71 11.16 0.93 -31.98
CA ALA A 71 11.32 -0.13 -30.99
C ALA A 71 11.85 0.42 -29.65
N TYR A 72 11.22 -0.02 -28.56
CA TYR A 72 11.64 0.20 -27.17
C TYR A 72 11.83 -1.18 -26.50
N GLY A 73 12.80 -1.93 -27.00
CA GLY A 73 12.94 -3.36 -26.77
C GLY A 73 12.02 -4.19 -27.67
N ASP A 74 11.80 -5.45 -27.30
CA ASP A 74 11.10 -6.40 -28.16
C ASP A 74 9.58 -6.40 -28.04
N HIS A 75 9.04 -5.89 -26.94
CA HIS A 75 7.61 -5.96 -26.63
C HIS A 75 6.94 -4.60 -26.43
N VAL A 76 7.68 -3.51 -26.67
CA VAL A 76 7.15 -2.15 -26.58
C VAL A 76 7.55 -1.41 -27.85
N VAL A 77 6.56 -0.79 -28.50
CA VAL A 77 6.77 0.05 -29.68
C VAL A 77 6.14 1.41 -29.41
N ARG A 78 6.89 2.47 -29.72
CA ARG A 78 6.40 3.86 -29.68
C ARG A 78 5.91 4.26 -31.06
N VAL A 79 4.75 4.90 -31.11
CA VAL A 79 4.12 5.37 -32.35
C VAL A 79 3.86 6.85 -32.22
N ARG A 80 4.41 7.62 -33.15
CA ARG A 80 4.23 9.07 -33.21
C ARG A 80 3.73 9.51 -34.56
N ALA A 81 2.83 10.48 -34.59
CA ALA A 81 2.38 11.08 -35.85
C ALA A 81 2.05 12.57 -35.72
N ILE A 82 2.34 13.30 -36.80
CA ILE A 82 2.21 14.75 -36.93
C ILE A 82 1.69 15.14 -38.32
N ARG A 83 1.09 16.33 -38.44
CA ARG A 83 0.62 16.88 -39.73
C ARG A 83 1.79 17.30 -40.62
N GLY A 84 1.49 17.59 -41.88
CA GLY A 84 2.47 18.17 -42.80
C GLY A 84 2.96 19.53 -42.32
N GLY A 85 4.28 19.71 -42.23
CA GLY A 85 4.92 20.95 -41.80
C GLY A 85 5.12 21.09 -40.27
N GLU A 86 4.63 20.14 -39.48
CA GLU A 86 4.91 20.06 -38.04
C GLU A 86 6.27 19.39 -37.77
N THR A 87 6.75 19.50 -36.53
CA THR A 87 7.93 18.76 -36.04
C THR A 87 7.54 17.96 -34.80
N PHE A 88 8.11 16.76 -34.64
CA PHE A 88 7.87 15.95 -33.46
C PHE A 88 8.33 16.68 -32.20
N PHE A 89 7.54 16.61 -31.14
CA PHE A 89 8.01 16.98 -29.81
C PHE A 89 9.25 16.17 -29.42
N ALA A 90 10.13 16.82 -28.63
CA ALA A 90 11.28 16.16 -28.03
C ALA A 90 10.82 14.94 -27.20
N ASP A 91 11.63 13.90 -27.18
CA ASP A 91 11.28 12.64 -26.51
C ASP A 91 10.90 12.81 -25.04
N ASN A 92 11.58 13.74 -24.35
CA ASN A 92 11.35 14.07 -22.95
C ASN A 92 10.30 15.17 -22.70
N ARG A 93 9.53 15.60 -23.71
CA ARG A 93 8.56 16.72 -23.60
C ARG A 93 7.60 16.58 -22.41
N TYR A 94 7.13 15.36 -22.13
CA TYR A 94 6.13 15.09 -21.09
C TYR A 94 6.71 14.57 -19.77
N GLU A 95 7.98 14.16 -19.76
CA GLU A 95 8.68 13.57 -18.60
C GLU A 95 8.03 12.34 -17.91
N MET A 96 6.89 11.84 -18.43
CA MET A 96 6.22 10.64 -17.89
C MET A 96 7.02 9.36 -18.14
N VAL A 97 7.67 9.26 -19.31
CA VAL A 97 8.66 8.21 -19.60
C VAL A 97 9.96 8.55 -18.88
N ASP A 98 10.61 7.56 -18.26
CA ASP A 98 11.91 7.77 -17.63
C ASP A 98 12.93 8.17 -18.72
N PRO A 99 13.61 9.33 -18.59
CA PRO A 99 14.56 9.80 -19.59
C PRO A 99 15.65 8.78 -19.96
N ALA A 100 16.08 7.95 -19.00
CA ALA A 100 17.11 6.93 -19.24
C ALA A 100 16.63 5.85 -20.22
N ASN A 101 15.32 5.63 -20.33
CA ASN A 101 14.73 4.57 -21.15
C ASN A 101 14.59 4.92 -22.63
N HIS A 102 14.52 6.21 -23.00
CA HIS A 102 14.50 6.60 -24.41
C HIS A 102 15.70 6.04 -25.17
N ALA A 103 16.90 6.18 -24.60
CA ALA A 103 18.11 5.57 -25.12
C ALA A 103 18.29 4.11 -24.67
N GLY A 104 18.02 3.81 -23.39
CA GLY A 104 18.46 2.58 -22.73
C GLY A 104 17.64 1.32 -23.00
N MET A 105 16.37 1.41 -23.43
CA MET A 105 15.58 0.20 -23.71
C MET A 105 15.96 -0.50 -25.03
N GLY A 106 16.63 0.19 -25.96
CA GLY A 106 17.11 -0.38 -27.21
C GLY A 106 15.99 -0.95 -28.11
N GLY A 107 16.29 -2.05 -28.80
CA GLY A 107 15.38 -2.73 -29.73
C GLY A 107 15.73 -2.49 -31.20
N SER A 108 15.20 -3.35 -32.08
CA SER A 108 15.36 -3.24 -33.53
C SER A 108 14.07 -3.60 -34.25
N LEU A 109 13.91 -3.06 -35.45
CA LEU A 109 12.80 -3.34 -36.35
C LEU A 109 13.31 -3.99 -37.62
N ARG A 110 12.69 -5.10 -38.01
CA ARG A 110 12.78 -5.65 -39.36
C ARG A 110 11.55 -5.19 -40.14
N VAL A 111 11.79 -4.46 -41.23
CA VAL A 111 10.75 -3.97 -42.15
C VAL A 111 10.79 -4.80 -43.43
N VAL A 112 9.65 -5.33 -43.83
CA VAL A 112 9.46 -6.05 -45.10
C VAL A 112 8.37 -5.33 -45.88
N ASP A 113 8.65 -4.97 -47.12
CA ASP A 113 7.67 -4.40 -48.05
C ASP A 113 6.93 -5.54 -48.75
N ASP A 114 5.62 -5.65 -48.50
CA ASP A 114 4.74 -6.68 -49.05
C ASP A 114 3.91 -6.17 -50.25
N GLY A 115 4.29 -5.02 -50.83
CA GLY A 115 3.53 -4.36 -51.90
C GLY A 115 2.53 -3.36 -51.31
N ASP A 116 1.35 -3.81 -50.89
CA ASP A 116 0.26 -2.95 -50.38
C ASP A 116 0.42 -2.55 -48.90
N SER A 117 1.39 -3.14 -48.22
CA SER A 117 1.69 -2.89 -46.81
C SER A 117 3.17 -3.10 -46.49
N PHE A 118 3.58 -2.63 -45.33
CA PHE A 118 4.81 -3.08 -44.67
C PHE A 118 4.49 -4.02 -43.53
N THR A 119 5.19 -5.16 -43.46
CA THR A 119 5.27 -5.96 -42.24
C THR A 119 6.50 -5.54 -41.43
N ILE A 120 6.27 -5.01 -40.24
CA ILE A 120 7.29 -4.51 -39.32
C ILE A 120 7.30 -5.42 -38.10
N THR A 121 8.47 -5.93 -37.71
CA THR A 121 8.59 -6.86 -36.57
C THR A 121 9.73 -6.45 -35.64
N THR A 122 9.52 -6.60 -34.34
CA THR A 122 10.63 -6.58 -33.37
C THR A 122 11.43 -7.90 -33.43
N ALA A 123 12.59 -7.95 -32.77
CA ALA A 123 13.53 -9.06 -32.93
C ALA A 123 13.01 -10.36 -32.30
N ALA A 124 12.55 -10.33 -31.05
CA ALA A 124 12.09 -11.54 -30.33
C ALA A 124 10.94 -12.26 -31.04
N ALA A 125 10.88 -13.59 -30.94
CA ALA A 125 9.84 -14.40 -31.58
C ALA A 125 8.43 -14.13 -31.02
N ASP A 126 8.35 -13.81 -29.73
CA ASP A 126 7.18 -13.40 -28.97
C ASP A 126 7.03 -11.87 -28.86
N GLY A 127 7.70 -11.13 -29.76
CA GLY A 127 7.62 -9.67 -29.84
C GLY A 127 6.35 -9.14 -30.52
N VAL A 128 6.44 -7.91 -31.01
CA VAL A 128 5.37 -7.21 -31.71
C VAL A 128 5.52 -7.38 -33.23
N LYS A 129 4.41 -7.63 -33.90
CA LYS A 129 4.29 -7.47 -35.36
C LYS A 129 3.30 -6.35 -35.66
N ILE A 130 3.68 -5.46 -36.56
CA ILE A 130 2.84 -4.36 -37.04
C ILE A 130 2.67 -4.53 -38.55
N VAL A 131 1.44 -4.42 -39.05
CA VAL A 131 1.15 -4.29 -40.47
C VAL A 131 0.76 -2.84 -40.72
N LEU A 132 1.56 -2.13 -41.54
CA LEU A 132 1.30 -0.76 -41.96
C LEU A 132 0.78 -0.77 -43.40
N ARG A 133 -0.53 -0.61 -43.61
CA ARG A 133 -1.14 -0.47 -44.95
C ARG A 133 -0.65 0.81 -45.61
N LYS A 134 -0.60 0.85 -46.94
CA LYS A 134 -0.10 2.01 -47.69
C LYS A 134 -1.19 2.95 -48.23
N ASN A 135 -2.39 2.44 -48.54
CA ASN A 135 -3.43 3.19 -49.25
C ASN A 135 -4.81 3.10 -48.56
N PRO A 136 -5.13 3.98 -47.59
CA PRO A 136 -4.24 4.94 -46.94
C PRO A 136 -3.31 4.29 -45.91
N LEU A 137 -2.41 5.08 -45.29
CA LEU A 137 -1.62 4.63 -44.15
C LEU A 137 -2.54 4.17 -43.01
N ARG A 138 -2.46 2.89 -42.62
CA ARG A 138 -3.23 2.31 -41.52
C ARG A 138 -2.44 1.29 -40.71
N LEU A 139 -2.58 1.33 -39.38
CA LEU A 139 -1.84 0.49 -38.43
C LEU A 139 -2.67 -0.70 -37.94
N GLU A 140 -2.09 -1.88 -38.01
CA GLU A 140 -2.61 -3.10 -37.37
C GLU A 140 -1.52 -3.74 -36.51
N TYR A 141 -1.88 -4.17 -35.29
CA TYR A 141 -0.96 -4.74 -34.31
C TYR A 141 -1.29 -6.21 -34.06
N TYR A 142 -0.25 -7.02 -34.02
CA TYR A 142 -0.33 -8.45 -33.80
C TYR A 142 0.71 -8.90 -32.78
N ARG A 143 0.36 -9.87 -31.96
CA ARG A 143 1.35 -10.67 -31.25
C ARG A 143 2.10 -11.50 -32.29
N LYS A 144 3.43 -11.44 -32.28
CA LYS A 144 4.24 -12.09 -33.32
C LYS A 144 4.23 -13.62 -33.22
N SER A 145 4.21 -14.17 -32.00
CA SER A 145 4.34 -15.62 -31.76
C SER A 145 3.18 -16.45 -32.31
N ASP A 146 1.95 -15.95 -32.22
CA ASP A 146 0.73 -16.66 -32.58
C ASP A 146 -0.13 -15.93 -33.62
N ASN A 147 0.31 -14.76 -34.08
CA ASN A 147 -0.39 -13.91 -35.02
C ASN A 147 -1.77 -13.41 -34.52
N THR A 148 -2.00 -13.36 -33.21
CA THR A 148 -3.22 -12.79 -32.62
C THR A 148 -3.31 -11.30 -32.89
N ARG A 149 -4.41 -10.81 -33.47
CA ARG A 149 -4.66 -9.37 -33.65
C ARG A 149 -4.96 -8.72 -32.30
N LEU A 150 -4.11 -7.78 -31.90
CA LEU A 150 -4.22 -7.04 -30.65
C LEU A 150 -5.18 -5.85 -30.83
N ALA A 151 -4.80 -4.92 -31.70
CA ALA A 151 -5.56 -3.72 -32.05
C ALA A 151 -5.34 -3.37 -33.52
N GLY A 152 -6.19 -2.55 -34.12
CA GLY A 152 -5.90 -2.02 -35.44
C GLY A 152 -6.99 -1.13 -36.01
N GLU A 153 -6.57 -0.26 -36.91
CA GLU A 153 -7.40 0.69 -37.64
C GLU A 153 -8.18 0.00 -38.79
N ASP A 154 -9.19 0.71 -39.31
CA ASP A 154 -9.94 0.34 -40.51
C ASP A 154 -10.36 1.58 -41.32
N ALA A 155 -11.33 1.42 -42.23
CA ALA A 155 -11.83 2.50 -43.08
C ALA A 155 -12.56 3.62 -42.30
N THR A 156 -13.10 3.32 -41.12
CA THR A 156 -13.91 4.23 -40.29
C THR A 156 -13.26 4.58 -38.95
N HIS A 157 -12.21 3.85 -38.55
CA HIS A 157 -11.45 4.01 -37.32
C HIS A 157 -9.98 4.23 -37.67
N SER A 158 -9.49 5.46 -37.52
CA SER A 158 -8.09 5.79 -37.78
C SER A 158 -7.59 6.89 -36.87
N LEU A 159 -6.27 7.10 -36.90
CA LEU A 159 -5.67 8.35 -36.47
C LEU A 159 -6.33 9.54 -37.17
N ALA A 160 -6.69 10.55 -36.39
CA ALA A 160 -7.30 11.77 -36.88
C ALA A 160 -6.86 13.01 -36.09
N TRP A 161 -6.82 14.14 -36.80
CA TRP A 161 -6.70 15.48 -36.25
C TRP A 161 -8.00 16.22 -36.49
N ASN A 162 -8.68 16.64 -35.43
CA ASN A 162 -9.89 17.45 -35.53
C ASN A 162 -9.53 18.92 -35.28
N GLY A 163 -9.30 19.66 -36.38
CA GLY A 163 -8.73 20.99 -36.27
C GLY A 163 -7.32 20.97 -35.69
N THR A 164 -6.87 22.06 -35.07
CA THR A 164 -5.60 22.11 -34.32
C THR A 164 -5.71 21.67 -32.86
N GLY A 165 -6.93 21.53 -32.33
CA GLY A 165 -7.17 21.36 -30.89
C GLY A 165 -7.21 19.93 -30.38
N VAL A 166 -7.59 18.94 -31.21
CA VAL A 166 -7.78 17.55 -30.74
C VAL A 166 -7.08 16.56 -31.66
N VAL A 167 -6.38 15.60 -31.06
CA VAL A 167 -5.88 14.41 -31.73
C VAL A 167 -6.55 13.16 -31.18
N THR A 168 -6.87 12.23 -32.07
CA THR A 168 -7.53 10.97 -31.72
C THR A 168 -6.86 9.81 -32.43
N GLN A 169 -6.63 8.72 -31.69
CA GLN A 169 -6.38 7.41 -32.26
C GLN A 169 -7.63 6.55 -32.07
N SER A 170 -8.08 5.92 -33.15
CA SER A 170 -9.25 5.05 -33.14
C SER A 170 -8.89 3.67 -33.68
N PHE A 171 -9.34 2.63 -33.00
CA PHE A 171 -9.21 1.25 -33.42
C PHE A 171 -10.60 0.65 -33.63
N ALA A 172 -10.68 -0.24 -34.62
CA ALA A 172 -11.87 -1.03 -34.84
C ALA A 172 -12.18 -1.84 -33.56
N PRO A 173 -13.45 -1.87 -33.11
CA PRO A 173 -13.83 -2.71 -32.00
C PRO A 173 -13.52 -4.15 -32.38
N ALA A 174 -13.04 -4.91 -31.41
CA ALA A 174 -12.85 -6.33 -31.65
C ALA A 174 -14.03 -7.13 -31.13
N ALA A 175 -13.90 -8.46 -31.23
CA ALA A 175 -14.85 -9.45 -30.73
C ALA A 175 -15.57 -9.02 -29.43
N SER A 176 -16.83 -9.45 -29.29
CA SER A 176 -17.75 -9.02 -28.23
C SER A 176 -17.30 -9.33 -26.79
N ASP A 177 -16.18 -10.03 -26.60
CA ASP A 177 -15.65 -10.48 -25.31
C ASP A 177 -14.37 -9.76 -24.86
N GLU A 178 -13.80 -8.84 -25.66
CA GLU A 178 -12.67 -8.03 -25.23
C GLU A 178 -13.07 -7.10 -24.07
N ARG A 179 -12.24 -7.08 -23.02
CA ARG A 179 -12.47 -6.29 -21.81
C ARG A 179 -11.36 -5.29 -21.58
N PHE A 180 -11.72 -4.11 -21.08
CA PHE A 180 -10.77 -3.03 -20.81
C PHE A 180 -10.75 -2.67 -19.33
N VAL A 181 -9.54 -2.45 -18.80
CA VAL A 181 -9.33 -1.83 -17.50
C VAL A 181 -8.43 -0.62 -17.67
N LYS A 182 -8.64 0.41 -16.83
CA LYS A 182 -7.86 1.64 -16.89
C LYS A 182 -6.91 1.74 -15.69
N GLY A 183 -5.70 2.24 -15.92
CA GLY A 183 -4.82 2.67 -14.84
C GLY A 183 -5.28 3.98 -14.22
N GLY A 184 -5.12 4.11 -12.90
CA GLY A 184 -5.53 5.29 -12.15
C GLY A 184 -7.04 5.42 -11.96
N HIS A 185 -7.47 6.43 -11.21
CA HIS A 185 -8.86 6.66 -10.81
C HIS A 185 -9.25 8.13 -11.02
N GLY A 186 -10.56 8.39 -10.97
CA GLY A 186 -11.09 9.74 -10.98
C GLY A 186 -10.83 10.47 -9.65
N LEU A 187 -11.63 11.50 -9.40
CA LEU A 187 -11.56 12.29 -8.17
C LEU A 187 -11.78 11.40 -6.94
N TYR A 188 -11.07 11.69 -5.86
CA TYR A 188 -11.19 11.03 -4.56
C TYR A 188 -10.97 9.51 -4.56
N GLY A 189 -10.18 8.96 -5.48
CA GLY A 189 -10.09 7.49 -5.58
C GLY A 189 -11.31 6.81 -6.19
N ARG A 190 -12.32 7.55 -6.67
CA ARG A 190 -13.60 6.98 -7.09
C ARG A 190 -13.55 6.37 -8.47
N ALA A 191 -14.26 5.25 -8.60
CA ALA A 191 -14.31 4.40 -9.75
C ALA A 191 -15.55 3.49 -9.64
N PRO A 192 -16.58 3.66 -10.48
CA PRO A 192 -17.82 2.89 -10.33
C PRO A 192 -17.64 1.37 -10.46
N ARG A 193 -16.63 0.92 -11.21
CA ARG A 193 -16.24 -0.49 -11.38
C ARG A 193 -14.81 -0.62 -11.92
N ILE A 194 -14.22 -1.81 -11.87
CA ILE A 194 -12.90 -2.07 -12.51
C ILE A 194 -13.01 -2.22 -14.04
N ASP A 195 -14.02 -2.97 -14.53
CA ASP A 195 -14.28 -3.15 -15.96
C ASP A 195 -14.79 -1.87 -16.60
N ARG A 196 -14.05 -1.34 -17.58
CA ARG A 196 -14.37 -0.10 -18.31
C ARG A 196 -14.96 -0.34 -19.67
N THR A 197 -15.20 -1.60 -20.04
CA THR A 197 -15.81 -1.95 -21.32
C THR A 197 -17.16 -1.25 -21.47
N GLY A 198 -17.32 -0.51 -22.57
CA GLY A 198 -18.50 0.31 -22.87
C GLY A 198 -18.47 1.73 -22.29
N ASP A 199 -17.47 2.09 -21.47
CA ASP A 199 -17.38 3.42 -20.88
C ASP A 199 -16.72 4.43 -21.83
N LEU A 200 -17.10 5.70 -21.69
CA LEU A 200 -16.29 6.85 -22.08
C LEU A 200 -15.71 7.44 -20.79
N VAL A 201 -14.39 7.43 -20.66
CA VAL A 201 -13.70 7.90 -19.46
C VAL A 201 -12.79 9.06 -19.82
N SER A 202 -13.16 10.27 -19.40
CA SER A 202 -12.31 11.45 -19.44
C SER A 202 -11.61 11.67 -18.10
N HIS A 203 -10.38 12.16 -18.14
CA HIS A 203 -9.68 12.61 -16.94
C HIS A 203 -9.13 14.01 -17.16
N ASN A 204 -9.53 14.90 -16.27
CA ASN A 204 -8.94 16.22 -16.07
C ASN A 204 -9.14 16.64 -14.61
N TYR A 205 -8.50 17.75 -14.22
CA TYR A 205 -8.49 18.22 -12.84
C TYR A 205 -8.52 19.75 -12.75
N GLY A 206 -9.40 20.35 -11.95
CA GLY A 206 -9.42 21.80 -11.72
C GLY A 206 -10.40 22.51 -12.64
N ALA A 207 -11.56 21.88 -12.89
CA ALA A 207 -12.64 22.49 -13.64
C ALA A 207 -13.47 23.42 -12.74
N ARG A 208 -13.24 23.35 -11.42
CA ARG A 208 -13.98 24.10 -10.39
C ARG A 208 -13.00 24.84 -9.49
N SER A 209 -13.48 25.95 -8.92
CA SER A 209 -12.72 26.81 -8.01
C SER A 209 -12.79 26.35 -6.55
N ASP A 210 -13.60 25.34 -6.24
CA ASP A 210 -13.80 24.80 -4.89
C ASP A 210 -13.05 23.47 -4.69
N HIS A 211 -13.01 23.01 -3.44
CA HIS A 211 -12.37 21.77 -2.99
C HIS A 211 -13.02 20.49 -3.57
N ALA A 212 -13.80 20.55 -4.66
CA ALA A 212 -14.59 19.45 -5.20
C ALA A 212 -13.83 18.56 -6.21
N ASP A 213 -12.68 19.01 -6.73
CA ASP A 213 -11.87 18.28 -7.72
C ASP A 213 -10.56 17.75 -7.10
N GLN A 214 -10.61 16.95 -6.03
CA GLN A 214 -9.37 16.48 -5.39
C GLN A 214 -8.94 15.06 -5.78
N ALA A 215 -7.66 14.79 -5.56
CA ALA A 215 -6.99 13.50 -5.62
C ALA A 215 -7.23 12.67 -6.90
N PRO A 216 -7.14 13.26 -8.10
CA PRO A 216 -7.20 12.48 -9.33
C PRO A 216 -5.91 11.68 -9.55
N ALA A 217 -6.01 10.44 -10.02
CA ALA A 217 -4.87 9.68 -10.52
C ALA A 217 -4.98 9.54 -12.05
N ILE A 218 -4.49 10.56 -12.75
CA ILE A 218 -4.61 10.77 -14.20
C ILE A 218 -3.52 9.98 -14.92
N VAL A 219 -3.69 8.65 -14.99
CA VAL A 219 -2.76 7.78 -15.70
C VAL A 219 -3.33 7.47 -17.08
N PRO A 220 -2.74 7.97 -18.19
CA PRO A 220 -3.23 7.71 -19.55
C PRO A 220 -2.82 6.30 -20.04
N LEU A 221 -3.22 5.27 -19.29
CA LEU A 221 -2.93 3.87 -19.51
C LEU A 221 -4.24 3.06 -19.49
N TYR A 222 -4.40 2.16 -20.45
CA TYR A 222 -5.38 1.08 -20.36
C TYR A 222 -4.76 -0.26 -20.72
N LEU A 223 -5.35 -1.34 -20.19
CA LEU A 223 -5.00 -2.73 -20.48
C LEU A 223 -6.22 -3.42 -21.11
N SER A 224 -5.98 -4.22 -22.14
CA SER A 224 -6.98 -5.05 -22.81
C SER A 224 -6.77 -6.52 -22.46
N SER A 225 -7.87 -7.25 -22.20
CA SER A 225 -7.88 -8.70 -21.91
C SER A 225 -7.20 -9.57 -22.97
N LYS A 226 -6.96 -9.03 -24.18
CA LYS A 226 -6.16 -9.68 -25.23
C LYS A 226 -4.66 -9.74 -24.97
N GLY A 227 -4.19 -9.05 -23.94
CA GLY A 227 -2.78 -9.00 -23.58
C GLY A 227 -2.01 -7.93 -24.33
N TYR A 228 -2.55 -6.72 -24.37
CA TYR A 228 -1.81 -5.50 -24.72
C TYR A 228 -2.26 -4.32 -23.86
N ALA A 229 -1.43 -3.29 -23.79
CA ALA A 229 -1.77 -2.01 -23.18
C ALA A 229 -1.41 -0.86 -24.12
N ILE A 230 -2.16 0.24 -24.01
CA ILE A 230 -1.77 1.52 -24.60
C ILE A 230 -1.45 2.47 -23.47
N PHE A 231 -0.23 2.98 -23.48
CA PHE A 231 0.16 4.15 -22.71
C PHE A 231 0.20 5.35 -23.65
N PHE A 232 -0.77 6.25 -23.53
CA PHE A 232 -0.84 7.46 -24.34
C PHE A 232 0.05 8.54 -23.69
N ASN A 233 1.21 8.80 -24.29
CA ASN A 233 2.24 9.67 -23.75
C ASN A 233 1.89 11.13 -24.01
N THR A 234 0.96 11.65 -23.22
CA THR A 234 0.49 13.03 -23.28
C THR A 234 0.09 13.52 -21.89
N THR A 235 0.30 14.81 -21.63
CA THR A 235 -0.11 15.47 -20.38
C THR A 235 -1.31 16.38 -20.56
N PHE A 236 -1.83 16.47 -21.79
CA PHE A 236 -3.10 17.12 -22.11
C PHE A 236 -4.29 16.40 -21.47
N ASP A 237 -5.47 17.03 -21.50
CA ASP A 237 -6.73 16.38 -21.11
C ASP A 237 -6.98 15.18 -22.02
N THR A 238 -7.31 14.03 -21.43
CA THR A 238 -7.50 12.78 -22.19
C THR A 238 -8.91 12.23 -22.05
N ALA A 239 -9.40 11.61 -23.12
CA ALA A 239 -10.61 10.80 -23.12
C ALA A 239 -10.34 9.43 -23.73
N PHE A 240 -10.93 8.38 -23.15
CA PHE A 240 -10.84 7.00 -23.63
C PHE A 240 -12.24 6.44 -23.84
N SER A 241 -12.55 5.96 -25.04
CA SER A 241 -13.77 5.20 -25.34
C SER A 241 -13.44 3.71 -25.44
N PHE A 242 -14.07 2.88 -24.62
CA PHE A 242 -13.84 1.43 -24.59
C PHE A 242 -14.98 0.65 -25.23
N GLY A 243 -15.42 1.08 -26.42
CA GLY A 243 -16.49 0.43 -27.19
C GLY A 243 -17.79 1.23 -27.20
N ASN A 244 -17.84 2.36 -26.49
CA ASN A 244 -18.93 3.31 -26.61
C ASN A 244 -18.98 3.85 -28.06
N GLY A 245 -20.17 3.87 -28.66
CA GLY A 245 -20.35 4.26 -30.07
C GLY A 245 -19.72 3.30 -31.09
N GLY A 246 -19.33 2.08 -30.67
CA GLY A 246 -18.71 1.07 -31.54
C GLY A 246 -17.24 1.33 -31.84
N ARG A 247 -16.50 2.03 -30.96
CA ARG A 247 -15.10 2.42 -31.21
C ARG A 247 -14.23 2.22 -29.98
N TYR A 248 -12.97 1.82 -30.18
CA TYR A 248 -11.92 1.91 -29.15
C TYR A 248 -11.04 3.12 -29.45
N GLU A 249 -11.21 4.19 -28.68
CA GLU A 249 -10.58 5.49 -28.96
C GLU A 249 -9.83 6.03 -27.77
N PHE A 250 -8.76 6.76 -28.04
CA PHE A 250 -8.14 7.66 -27.08
C PHE A 250 -7.80 8.98 -27.76
N SER A 251 -8.05 10.08 -27.06
CA SER A 251 -7.84 11.43 -27.58
C SER A 251 -7.18 12.33 -26.56
N ALA A 252 -6.49 13.36 -27.07
CA ALA A 252 -5.93 14.45 -26.29
C ALA A 252 -6.47 15.79 -26.80
N ASP A 253 -6.83 16.68 -25.89
CA ASP A 253 -7.40 17.99 -26.19
C ASP A 253 -6.50 19.12 -25.65
N GLY A 254 -6.03 19.98 -26.55
CA GLY A 254 -5.29 21.21 -26.25
C GLY A 254 -6.17 22.41 -25.93
N HIS A 255 -7.50 22.26 -26.00
CA HIS A 255 -8.52 23.29 -25.78
C HIS A 255 -8.33 24.53 -26.66
N GLY A 256 -7.73 24.36 -27.84
CA GLY A 256 -7.45 25.44 -28.79
C GLY A 256 -6.45 26.49 -28.28
N ALA A 257 -5.70 26.21 -27.21
CA ALA A 257 -4.70 27.13 -26.68
C ALA A 257 -3.53 27.28 -27.70
N PRO A 258 -3.21 28.49 -28.17
CA PRO A 258 -2.18 28.67 -29.19
C PRO A 258 -0.81 28.17 -28.76
N GLY A 259 -0.19 27.33 -29.61
CA GLY A 259 1.12 26.73 -29.35
C GLY A 259 1.08 25.52 -28.42
N ALA A 260 -0.11 24.98 -28.13
CA ALA A 260 -0.33 23.77 -27.34
C ALA A 260 -1.24 22.80 -28.09
N GLU A 261 -0.96 22.61 -29.38
CA GLU A 261 -1.60 21.61 -30.22
C GLU A 261 -1.05 20.21 -29.88
N PRO A 262 -1.88 19.25 -29.44
CA PRO A 262 -1.40 17.92 -29.07
C PRO A 262 -0.92 17.14 -30.32
N GLN A 263 0.00 16.20 -30.10
CA GLN A 263 0.49 15.27 -31.12
C GLN A 263 0.08 13.84 -30.76
N ILE A 264 0.02 12.94 -31.74
CA ILE A 264 -0.13 11.52 -31.45
C ILE A 264 1.23 11.00 -31.00
N ASP A 265 1.29 10.52 -29.76
CA ASP A 265 2.45 9.86 -29.17
C ASP A 265 1.98 8.81 -28.17
N TYR A 266 2.05 7.53 -28.53
CA TYR A 266 1.68 6.44 -27.63
C TYR A 266 2.64 5.27 -27.71
N PHE A 267 2.64 4.48 -26.65
CA PHE A 267 3.34 3.21 -26.60
C PHE A 267 2.31 2.09 -26.64
N LEU A 268 2.45 1.19 -27.60
CA LEU A 268 1.82 -0.12 -27.54
C LEU A 268 2.76 -1.06 -26.80
N ILE A 269 2.25 -1.61 -25.72
CA ILE A 269 2.93 -2.57 -24.85
C ILE A 269 2.24 -3.91 -25.09
N GLU A 270 2.93 -4.82 -25.75
CA GLU A 270 2.48 -6.21 -25.84
C GLU A 270 2.73 -6.89 -24.49
N GLY A 271 1.92 -7.89 -24.13
CA GLY A 271 2.15 -8.76 -23.00
C GLY A 271 0.94 -9.64 -22.75
N PRO A 272 1.00 -10.97 -22.99
CA PRO A 272 -0.18 -11.84 -22.96
C PRO A 272 -0.89 -11.86 -21.60
N GLU A 273 -0.16 -11.52 -20.53
CA GLU A 273 -0.65 -11.45 -19.16
C GLU A 273 -0.54 -10.02 -18.60
N PHE A 274 -1.55 -9.53 -17.87
CA PHE A 274 -1.59 -8.18 -17.28
C PHE A 274 -0.37 -7.89 -16.40
N ALA A 275 0.11 -8.90 -15.67
CA ALA A 275 1.35 -8.82 -14.90
C ALA A 275 2.55 -8.34 -15.74
N LYS A 276 2.67 -8.84 -16.98
CA LYS A 276 3.76 -8.45 -17.90
C LYS A 276 3.54 -7.04 -18.46
N LEU A 277 2.29 -6.64 -18.69
CA LEU A 277 1.96 -5.28 -19.12
C LEU A 277 2.37 -4.24 -18.08
N LEU A 278 2.04 -4.47 -16.81
CA LEU A 278 2.41 -3.58 -15.70
C LEU A 278 3.94 -3.54 -15.49
N ASP A 279 4.61 -4.68 -15.62
CA ASP A 279 6.06 -4.76 -15.54
C ASP A 279 6.73 -3.95 -16.65
N ARG A 280 6.29 -4.10 -17.90
CA ARG A 280 6.82 -3.36 -19.05
C ARG A 280 6.48 -1.87 -18.96
N TYR A 281 5.26 -1.52 -18.55
CA TYR A 281 4.82 -0.14 -18.35
C TYR A 281 5.65 0.59 -17.29
N THR A 282 5.81 0.01 -16.11
CA THR A 282 6.59 0.62 -15.02
C THR A 282 8.09 0.51 -15.27
N ARG A 283 8.57 -0.44 -16.08
CA ARG A 283 9.94 -0.38 -16.57
C ARG A 283 10.15 0.85 -17.45
N LEU A 284 9.20 1.16 -18.35
CA LEU A 284 9.25 2.31 -19.26
C LEU A 284 9.10 3.66 -18.54
N THR A 285 8.09 3.78 -17.68
CA THR A 285 7.79 5.02 -16.93
C THR A 285 8.53 5.11 -15.59
N GLY A 286 9.37 4.12 -15.28
CA GLY A 286 10.16 4.06 -14.05
C GLY A 286 9.45 3.37 -12.89
N ARG A 287 10.25 2.67 -12.09
CA ARG A 287 9.75 1.81 -11.01
C ARG A 287 9.19 2.64 -9.84
N PRO A 288 8.10 2.16 -9.19
CA PRO A 288 7.57 2.82 -8.00
C PRO A 288 8.63 2.90 -6.90
N ARG A 289 8.84 4.07 -6.31
CA ARG A 289 9.81 4.30 -5.24
C ARG A 289 9.54 3.39 -4.04
N PHE A 290 10.54 2.69 -3.50
CA PHE A 290 10.32 1.76 -2.39
C PHE A 290 10.34 2.50 -1.03
N PRO A 291 9.27 2.44 -0.21
CA PRO A 291 9.26 3.10 1.11
C PRO A 291 10.16 2.44 2.16
N GLN A 292 10.36 3.15 3.27
CA GLN A 292 10.95 2.60 4.49
C GLN A 292 10.03 1.50 5.09
N LEU A 293 10.59 0.53 5.80
CA LEU A 293 9.82 -0.54 6.45
C LEU A 293 8.74 0.02 7.40
N GLY A 294 9.08 1.05 8.18
CA GLY A 294 8.17 1.70 9.14
C GLY A 294 6.89 2.28 8.52
N VAL A 295 6.94 2.68 7.24
CA VAL A 295 5.76 3.21 6.52
C VAL A 295 4.65 2.17 6.37
N PHE A 296 5.01 0.88 6.35
CA PHE A 296 4.06 -0.23 6.29
C PHE A 296 3.46 -0.59 7.67
N GLY A 297 3.87 0.07 8.75
CA GLY A 297 3.21 -0.02 10.04
C GLY A 297 1.88 0.75 10.10
N LEU A 298 1.42 1.04 11.31
CA LEU A 298 0.25 1.89 11.55
C LEU A 298 0.68 3.36 11.51
N GLN A 299 -0.13 4.20 10.85
CA GLN A 299 0.07 5.65 10.81
C GLN A 299 -1.10 6.37 11.50
N LEU A 300 -0.85 7.21 12.51
CA LEU A 300 -1.90 7.97 13.21
C LEU A 300 -1.62 9.47 13.13
N SER A 301 -2.69 10.24 12.91
CA SER A 301 -2.65 11.70 12.74
C SER A 301 -3.24 12.45 13.93
N ASP A 302 -2.78 13.69 14.17
CA ASP A 302 -3.29 14.60 15.18
C ASP A 302 -4.40 15.57 14.73
N LYS A 303 -4.81 15.57 13.45
CA LYS A 303 -5.81 16.53 12.92
C LYS A 303 -7.10 16.62 13.75
N ASN A 304 -7.52 15.50 14.36
CA ASN A 304 -8.71 15.44 15.22
C ASN A 304 -8.52 16.10 16.61
N PHE A 305 -7.30 16.51 16.97
CA PHE A 305 -6.93 17.09 18.27
C PHE A 305 -6.40 18.52 18.15
N PRO A 306 -7.14 19.43 17.47
CA PRO A 306 -6.62 20.70 17.03
C PRO A 306 -6.28 21.66 18.16
N SER A 307 -6.50 21.36 19.44
CA SER A 307 -6.21 22.26 20.58
C SER A 307 -5.02 21.82 21.46
N VAL A 308 -4.55 20.58 21.35
CA VAL A 308 -3.65 19.97 22.36
C VAL A 308 -2.46 19.17 21.80
N SER A 309 -2.31 19.01 20.47
CA SER A 309 -1.27 18.16 19.88
C SER A 309 0.15 18.77 19.86
N ASP A 310 0.67 19.06 21.04
CA ASP A 310 2.06 19.47 21.27
C ASP A 310 3.01 18.27 21.49
N GLN A 311 4.30 18.57 21.69
CA GLN A 311 5.34 17.57 21.94
C GLN A 311 5.02 16.60 23.10
N ASN A 312 4.53 17.12 24.23
CA ASN A 312 4.26 16.30 25.42
C ASN A 312 2.99 15.48 25.25
N TRP A 313 2.00 16.02 24.54
CA TRP A 313 0.80 15.30 24.17
C TRP A 313 1.15 14.07 23.32
N TRP A 314 1.97 14.22 22.28
CA TRP A 314 2.37 13.11 21.42
C TRP A 314 3.08 11.99 22.21
N THR A 315 4.10 12.34 22.99
CA THR A 315 4.85 11.36 23.79
C THR A 315 3.94 10.62 24.79
N THR A 316 3.04 11.34 25.46
CA THR A 316 2.05 10.77 26.39
C THR A 316 1.06 9.86 25.67
N ARG A 317 0.53 10.31 24.52
CA ARG A 317 -0.52 9.61 23.77
C ARG A 317 -0.01 8.31 23.17
N ILE A 318 1.19 8.34 22.59
CA ILE A 318 1.84 7.15 22.06
C ILE A 318 2.19 6.19 23.19
N THR A 319 2.74 6.66 24.31
CA THR A 319 3.00 5.80 25.48
C THR A 319 1.72 5.13 25.99
N THR A 320 0.61 5.87 26.04
CA THR A 320 -0.71 5.32 26.41
C THR A 320 -1.19 4.26 25.41
N LEU A 321 -1.05 4.53 24.11
CA LEU A 321 -1.36 3.59 23.03
C LEU A 321 -0.54 2.29 23.17
N ARG A 322 0.75 2.41 23.47
CA ARG A 322 1.65 1.28 23.73
C ARG A 322 1.23 0.48 24.97
N ASN A 323 0.94 1.15 26.07
CA ASN A 323 0.52 0.47 27.31
C ASN A 323 -0.81 -0.27 27.12
N ALA A 324 -1.64 0.16 26.16
CA ALA A 324 -2.86 -0.54 25.76
C ALA A 324 -2.63 -1.70 24.76
N GLY A 325 -1.37 -2.02 24.42
CA GLY A 325 -0.98 -3.13 23.55
C GLY A 325 -0.96 -2.82 22.06
N PHE A 326 -1.35 -1.61 21.65
CA PHE A 326 -1.46 -1.25 20.24
C PHE A 326 -0.11 -0.87 19.62
N PRO A 327 0.04 -1.07 18.30
CA PRO A 327 1.25 -0.70 17.60
C PRO A 327 1.15 0.72 17.01
N LEU A 328 2.23 1.24 16.42
CA LEU A 328 2.36 2.56 15.80
C LEU A 328 3.76 2.65 15.20
N ASP A 329 3.90 3.14 13.98
CA ASP A 329 5.22 3.38 13.38
C ASP A 329 5.34 4.78 12.79
N VAL A 330 4.23 5.42 12.42
CA VAL A 330 4.25 6.77 11.85
C VAL A 330 3.28 7.66 12.61
N GLN A 331 3.81 8.77 13.12
CA GLN A 331 2.99 9.90 13.49
C GLN A 331 2.87 10.85 12.30
N VAL A 332 1.65 11.28 12.01
CA VAL A 332 1.35 12.20 10.92
C VAL A 332 0.97 13.54 11.53
N HIS A 333 1.91 14.48 11.56
CA HIS A 333 1.60 15.85 11.92
C HIS A 333 0.89 16.50 10.76
N ASP A 334 -0.36 16.87 11.01
CA ASP A 334 -1.07 17.89 10.25
C ASP A 334 -0.53 19.27 10.72
N ASN A 335 -1.31 20.33 10.60
CA ASN A 335 -0.90 21.74 10.76
C ASN A 335 -0.13 22.13 12.05
N ARG A 336 -0.14 21.31 13.11
CA ARG A 336 0.26 21.72 14.47
C ARG A 336 1.75 21.74 14.74
N TRP A 337 2.57 21.12 13.89
CA TRP A 337 4.03 21.19 14.00
C TRP A 337 4.59 22.58 13.62
N ARG A 338 3.98 23.21 12.62
CA ARG A 338 4.36 24.51 12.04
C ARG A 338 4.26 25.63 13.05
N ALA A 339 5.12 26.64 12.95
CA ALA A 339 5.04 27.89 13.68
C ALA A 339 3.93 28.79 13.11
N GLY A 340 3.63 29.88 13.81
CA GLY A 340 2.44 30.69 13.57
C GLY A 340 1.20 30.14 14.27
N SER A 341 0.04 30.30 13.64
CA SER A 341 -1.26 29.89 14.18
C SER A 341 -1.32 28.38 14.48
N GLY A 342 -0.61 27.57 13.69
CA GLY A 342 -0.77 26.12 13.65
C GLY A 342 -2.13 25.68 13.10
N ALA A 343 -2.84 26.58 12.42
CA ALA A 343 -4.06 26.29 11.68
C ALA A 343 -3.73 25.99 10.21
N TRP A 344 -4.78 25.78 9.41
CA TRP A 344 -4.65 25.53 7.98
C TRP A 344 -3.95 26.68 7.23
N SER A 345 -4.20 27.93 7.63
CA SER A 345 -3.50 29.15 7.18
C SER A 345 -2.90 29.92 8.36
N GLY A 346 -2.00 30.88 8.09
CA GLY A 346 -1.28 31.62 9.12
C GLY A 346 -0.10 30.85 9.72
N SER A 347 0.48 29.90 8.98
CA SER A 347 1.52 28.98 9.45
C SER A 347 2.67 28.80 8.46
N TRP A 348 3.87 28.47 8.97
CA TRP A 348 5.10 28.39 8.17
C TRP A 348 6.01 27.25 8.64
N PHE A 349 7.01 26.88 7.83
CA PHE A 349 7.81 25.64 8.01
C PHE A 349 8.77 25.62 9.20
N GLU A 350 8.96 26.72 9.91
CA GLU A 350 9.64 26.69 11.20
C GLU A 350 8.84 25.83 12.20
N PHE A 351 9.53 25.09 13.07
CA PHE A 351 8.86 24.44 14.22
C PHE A 351 8.34 25.50 15.20
N SER A 352 7.12 25.31 15.71
CA SER A 352 6.57 26.18 16.75
C SER A 352 7.33 26.04 18.06
N SER A 353 8.02 27.09 18.50
CA SER A 353 8.75 27.08 19.79
C SER A 353 7.85 26.94 21.03
N THR A 354 6.53 27.18 20.89
CA THR A 354 5.58 27.03 22.00
C THR A 354 4.98 25.63 22.08
N ARG A 355 4.71 24.98 20.94
CA ARG A 355 4.21 23.59 20.89
C ARG A 355 5.34 22.55 20.88
N TRP A 356 6.49 22.94 20.38
CA TRP A 356 7.69 22.12 20.24
C TRP A 356 8.89 22.85 20.86
N PRO A 357 8.92 22.94 22.21
CA PRO A 357 10.02 23.62 22.91
C PRO A 357 11.34 22.84 22.84
N ASP A 358 11.32 21.53 22.61
CA ASP A 358 12.51 20.69 22.46
C ASP A 358 12.34 19.63 21.34
N PRO A 359 12.30 20.05 20.06
CA PRO A 359 12.13 19.15 18.93
C PRO A 359 13.27 18.13 18.83
N ALA A 360 14.49 18.46 19.27
CA ALA A 360 15.62 17.55 19.26
C ALA A 360 15.45 16.41 20.28
N GLY A 361 15.04 16.72 21.50
CA GLY A 361 14.69 15.71 22.50
C GLY A 361 13.55 14.81 22.02
N PHE A 362 12.54 15.39 21.36
CA PHE A 362 11.46 14.59 20.78
C PHE A 362 11.91 13.68 19.64
N LYS A 363 12.79 14.14 18.74
CA LYS A 363 13.38 13.28 17.70
C LYS A 363 14.09 12.07 18.30
N ASN A 364 14.90 12.28 19.33
CA ASN A 364 15.60 11.21 20.03
C ASN A 364 14.61 10.23 20.67
N TRP A 365 13.60 10.76 21.36
CA TRP A 365 12.53 9.95 21.93
C TRP A 365 11.79 9.14 20.85
N ALA A 366 11.48 9.74 19.70
CA ALA A 366 10.79 9.05 18.60
C ALA A 366 11.65 7.91 18.03
N ALA A 367 12.96 8.13 17.84
CA ALA A 367 13.89 7.10 17.40
C ALA A 367 13.99 5.93 18.40
N GLU A 368 14.10 6.22 19.70
CA GLU A 368 14.12 5.20 20.77
C GLU A 368 12.82 4.39 20.89
N ASN A 369 11.71 4.94 20.39
CA ASN A 369 10.38 4.34 20.43
C ASN A 369 9.90 3.79 19.06
N GLY A 370 10.78 3.81 18.05
CA GLY A 370 10.48 3.27 16.71
C GLY A 370 9.40 4.05 15.96
N VAL A 371 9.38 5.38 16.09
CA VAL A 371 8.36 6.25 15.49
C VAL A 371 8.98 7.17 14.44
N LEU A 372 8.48 7.08 13.21
CA LEU A 372 8.75 8.00 12.11
C LEU A 372 7.78 9.19 12.15
N THR A 373 8.24 10.33 11.68
CA THR A 373 7.51 11.61 11.71
C THR A 373 7.20 12.11 10.30
N THR A 374 5.93 12.25 9.97
CA THR A 374 5.49 12.98 8.76
C THR A 374 5.20 14.43 9.12
N LEU A 375 5.71 15.37 8.31
CA LEU A 375 5.40 16.78 8.39
C LEU A 375 4.53 17.19 7.18
N ASP A 376 3.50 17.98 7.42
CA ASP A 376 2.62 18.47 6.36
C ASP A 376 3.01 19.84 5.79
N TYR A 377 2.59 20.06 4.56
CA TYR A 377 2.57 21.34 3.88
C TYR A 377 1.26 21.49 3.13
N ASN A 378 0.53 22.57 3.38
CA ASN A 378 -0.59 22.99 2.55
C ASN A 378 -0.14 24.11 1.61
N ARG A 379 -0.52 24.00 0.34
CA ARG A 379 -0.23 24.95 -0.74
C ARG A 379 -0.47 26.41 -0.32
N ASN A 380 -1.60 26.68 0.31
CA ASN A 380 -2.03 28.03 0.73
C ASN A 380 -1.05 28.75 1.68
N ASN A 381 -0.11 28.05 2.33
CA ASN A 381 0.89 28.67 3.20
C ASN A 381 2.10 29.25 2.41
N SER A 382 2.18 29.03 1.10
CA SER A 382 3.37 29.39 0.31
C SER A 382 3.67 30.89 0.31
N ASN A 383 2.63 31.73 0.25
CA ASN A 383 2.74 33.20 0.28
C ASN A 383 3.19 33.76 1.65
N GLU A 384 3.02 32.98 2.71
CA GLU A 384 3.40 33.38 4.07
C GLU A 384 4.88 33.13 4.36
N MET A 385 5.54 32.29 3.55
CA MET A 385 6.94 31.95 3.75
C MET A 385 7.87 33.09 3.34
N ALA A 386 8.90 33.32 4.15
CA ALA A 386 9.89 34.35 3.90
C ALA A 386 10.55 34.18 2.53
N GLY A 387 10.50 35.24 1.72
CA GLY A 387 11.10 35.27 0.39
C GLY A 387 10.21 34.75 -0.74
N TRP A 388 8.90 34.58 -0.52
CA TRP A 388 7.93 34.40 -1.60
C TRP A 388 7.95 35.60 -2.56
N ILE A 389 7.94 35.33 -3.87
CA ILE A 389 7.88 36.33 -4.93
C ILE A 389 6.68 35.97 -5.81
N PRO A 390 5.56 36.72 -5.76
CA PRO A 390 4.40 36.41 -6.58
C PRO A 390 4.66 36.72 -8.06
N GLY A 391 3.85 36.13 -8.94
CA GLY A 391 3.94 36.31 -10.39
C GLY A 391 4.93 35.37 -11.09
N PRO A 392 4.96 35.42 -12.44
CA PRO A 392 5.83 34.59 -13.28
C PRO A 392 7.31 34.95 -13.10
N PRO A 393 8.25 34.16 -13.66
CA PRO A 393 9.68 34.42 -13.56
C PRO A 393 10.05 35.90 -13.77
N PRO A 394 10.82 36.51 -12.84
CA PRO A 394 11.62 35.87 -11.80
C PRO A 394 10.84 35.42 -10.53
N GLY A 395 9.53 35.61 -10.46
CA GLY A 395 8.68 35.09 -9.38
C GLY A 395 8.42 33.59 -9.45
N TYR A 396 7.65 33.09 -8.48
CA TYR A 396 7.42 31.66 -8.24
C TYR A 396 6.01 31.16 -8.61
N SER A 397 5.15 32.02 -9.15
CA SER A 397 3.72 31.74 -9.40
C SER A 397 3.33 31.98 -10.86
N PHE A 398 2.06 31.74 -11.19
CA PHE A 398 1.49 32.18 -12.47
C PHE A 398 1.23 33.70 -12.46
N ALA A 399 0.84 34.26 -13.60
CA ALA A 399 0.38 35.64 -13.66
C ALA A 399 -0.90 35.81 -12.83
N ALA A 400 -0.95 36.85 -11.99
CA ALA A 400 -2.11 37.10 -11.12
C ALA A 400 -3.45 37.21 -11.88
N ALA A 401 -3.42 37.69 -13.13
CA ALA A 401 -4.59 37.76 -14.00
C ALA A 401 -5.17 36.37 -14.35
N ASP A 402 -4.33 35.34 -14.40
CA ASP A 402 -4.73 33.96 -14.70
C ASP A 402 -5.24 33.22 -13.46
N LEU A 403 -5.04 33.77 -12.25
CA LEU A 403 -5.40 33.16 -10.99
C LEU A 403 -6.67 33.75 -10.35
N THR A 404 -7.43 34.56 -11.07
CA THR A 404 -8.60 35.29 -10.55
C THR A 404 -9.73 34.39 -10.04
N ALA A 405 -9.78 33.14 -10.51
CA ALA A 405 -10.76 32.13 -10.10
C ALA A 405 -10.19 31.03 -9.18
N VAL A 406 -8.95 31.20 -8.72
CA VAL A 406 -8.28 30.25 -7.81
C VAL A 406 -8.40 30.76 -6.39
N SER A 407 -8.83 29.91 -5.47
CA SER A 407 -8.87 30.23 -4.03
C SER A 407 -7.44 30.40 -3.50
N ASP A 408 -7.19 31.41 -2.66
CA ASP A 408 -5.87 31.78 -2.13
C ASP A 408 -4.82 31.97 -3.25
N ASN A 409 -5.19 32.74 -4.29
CA ASN A 409 -4.42 32.87 -5.51
C ASN A 409 -3.02 33.50 -5.37
N ASP A 410 -2.72 34.14 -4.26
CA ASP A 410 -1.40 34.66 -3.95
C ASP A 410 -0.42 33.56 -3.50
N ALA A 411 -0.92 32.36 -3.21
CA ALA A 411 -0.18 31.20 -2.72
C ALA A 411 -0.18 30.02 -3.71
N VAL A 412 0.00 30.28 -5.01
CA VAL A 412 -0.02 29.25 -6.07
C VAL A 412 1.37 29.03 -6.64
N PRO A 413 2.15 28.01 -6.21
CA PRO A 413 3.45 27.75 -6.79
C PRO A 413 3.34 27.20 -8.22
N ASP A 414 4.10 27.77 -9.15
CA ASP A 414 4.31 27.18 -10.47
C ASP A 414 5.41 26.11 -10.37
N TRP A 415 5.02 24.85 -10.20
CA TRP A 415 5.96 23.73 -10.10
C TRP A 415 6.71 23.44 -11.41
N SER A 416 6.31 24.00 -12.55
CA SER A 416 7.10 23.89 -13.79
C SER A 416 8.41 24.68 -13.69
N ASN A 417 8.45 25.73 -12.85
CA ASN A 417 9.61 26.57 -12.62
C ASN A 417 10.65 25.87 -11.73
N PRO A 418 11.87 25.56 -12.23
CA PRO A 418 12.93 24.99 -11.39
C PRO A 418 13.31 25.90 -10.21
N ALA A 419 13.20 27.23 -10.36
CA ALA A 419 13.48 28.17 -9.28
C ALA A 419 12.43 28.09 -8.15
N THR A 420 11.14 27.88 -8.48
CA THR A 420 10.08 27.64 -7.49
C THR A 420 10.34 26.36 -6.72
N ARG A 421 10.65 25.25 -7.41
CA ARG A 421 10.93 23.95 -6.77
C ARG A 421 12.14 24.03 -5.84
N ALA A 422 13.23 24.64 -6.31
CA ALA A 422 14.44 24.86 -5.51
C ALA A 422 14.19 25.78 -4.30
N TRP A 423 13.39 26.84 -4.48
CA TRP A 423 13.04 27.74 -3.38
C TRP A 423 12.20 27.02 -2.31
N LEU A 424 11.10 26.37 -2.69
CA LEU A 424 10.23 25.63 -1.78
C LEU A 424 10.99 24.56 -1.00
N TRP A 425 11.79 23.74 -1.69
CA TRP A 425 12.63 22.73 -1.03
C TRP A 425 13.61 23.35 -0.04
N ARG A 426 14.29 24.44 -0.43
CA ARG A 426 15.23 25.13 0.45
C ARG A 426 14.56 25.66 1.72
N VAL A 427 13.35 26.23 1.62
CA VAL A 427 12.60 26.66 2.82
C VAL A 427 12.33 25.46 3.72
N PHE A 428 11.77 24.38 3.18
CA PHE A 428 11.53 23.15 3.94
C PHE A 428 12.79 22.61 4.62
N TRP A 429 13.87 22.48 3.84
CA TRP A 429 15.15 21.95 4.29
C TRP A 429 15.71 22.76 5.45
N THR A 430 15.92 24.06 5.23
CA THR A 430 16.59 24.95 6.20
C THR A 430 15.77 25.23 7.46
N LYS A 431 14.46 24.97 7.45
CA LYS A 431 13.58 25.26 8.59
C LYS A 431 13.16 24.02 9.38
N ALA A 432 13.14 22.84 8.75
CA ALA A 432 12.56 21.64 9.36
C ALA A 432 13.36 20.35 9.15
N LEU A 433 14.01 20.16 7.99
CA LEU A 433 14.55 18.83 7.61
C LEU A 433 16.07 18.70 7.68
N ASP A 434 16.81 19.81 7.74
CA ASP A 434 18.28 19.77 7.83
C ASP A 434 18.72 18.99 9.08
N PRO A 435 19.46 17.87 8.93
CA PRO A 435 19.96 17.08 10.05
C PRO A 435 20.73 17.91 11.09
N ALA A 436 21.35 19.03 10.69
CA ALA A 436 22.06 19.95 11.59
C ALA A 436 21.13 20.66 12.59
N LEU A 437 19.83 20.78 12.30
CA LEU A 437 18.84 21.33 13.23
C LEU A 437 18.50 20.34 14.36
N GLY A 438 18.69 19.04 14.12
CA GLY A 438 18.30 18.00 15.06
C GLY A 438 16.79 17.78 15.18
N PHE A 439 15.97 18.33 14.29
CA PHE A 439 14.50 18.23 14.35
C PHE A 439 13.97 16.90 13.77
N PRO A 440 12.75 16.47 14.17
CA PRO A 440 12.12 15.28 13.61
C PRO A 440 11.60 15.56 12.19
N GLY A 441 11.63 14.55 11.32
CA GLY A 441 11.28 14.71 9.90
C GLY A 441 11.73 13.51 9.08
N ASP A 442 10.80 12.59 8.82
CA ASP A 442 11.06 11.32 8.14
C ASP A 442 10.25 11.15 6.85
N ALA A 443 9.20 11.95 6.71
CA ALA A 443 8.25 11.91 5.62
C ALA A 443 7.60 13.28 5.40
N LEU A 444 7.04 13.49 4.20
CA LEU A 444 6.34 14.72 3.83
C LEU A 444 4.95 14.44 3.25
N TRP A 445 3.95 15.12 3.80
CA TRP A 445 2.62 15.22 3.24
C TRP A 445 2.50 16.56 2.49
N ILE A 446 2.38 16.49 1.18
CA ILE A 446 2.22 17.65 0.31
C ILE A 446 0.75 17.78 -0.08
N ASP A 447 0.04 18.65 0.61
CA ASP A 447 -1.40 18.84 0.50
C ASP A 447 -1.77 20.01 -0.39
N GLU A 448 -2.92 19.88 -1.06
CA GLU A 448 -3.53 20.90 -1.91
C GLU A 448 -2.76 21.37 -3.18
N PRO A 449 -1.79 20.64 -3.77
CA PRO A 449 -1.30 21.03 -5.10
C PRO A 449 -2.35 20.78 -6.19
N ASP A 450 -3.44 20.09 -5.87
CA ASP A 450 -4.65 19.93 -6.67
C ASP A 450 -5.74 20.94 -6.29
N GLU A 451 -5.38 22.13 -5.81
CA GLU A 451 -6.35 23.24 -5.60
C GLU A 451 -6.11 24.42 -6.54
N MET A 452 -5.45 24.17 -7.65
CA MET A 452 -5.15 25.12 -8.72
C MET A 452 -6.38 25.79 -9.36
N GLY A 453 -7.61 25.34 -9.09
CA GLY A 453 -8.82 25.95 -9.66
C GLY A 453 -8.84 25.98 -11.20
N PRO A 454 -9.74 26.78 -11.81
CA PRO A 454 -9.89 26.88 -13.26
C PRO A 454 -8.93 27.92 -13.85
N ILE A 455 -7.62 27.67 -13.74
CA ILE A 455 -6.60 28.46 -14.47
C ILE A 455 -6.91 28.37 -15.98
N PRO A 456 -6.91 29.49 -16.72
CA PRO A 456 -7.17 29.48 -18.16
C PRO A 456 -6.23 28.54 -18.91
N TYR A 457 -6.76 27.76 -19.85
CA TYR A 457 -5.96 26.87 -20.70
C TYR A 457 -4.82 27.58 -21.44
N THR A 458 -4.97 28.87 -21.74
CA THR A 458 -3.96 29.71 -22.40
C THR A 458 -2.89 30.27 -21.48
N ALA A 459 -3.04 30.14 -20.15
CA ALA A 459 -2.07 30.63 -19.19
C ALA A 459 -0.68 30.04 -19.47
N LEU A 460 0.35 30.87 -19.36
CA LEU A 460 1.73 30.48 -19.62
C LEU A 460 2.39 30.08 -18.30
N ALA A 461 2.94 28.87 -18.25
CA ALA A 461 3.79 28.45 -17.14
C ALA A 461 5.25 28.86 -17.38
N ALA A 462 6.07 28.83 -16.33
CA ALA A 462 7.45 29.28 -16.34
C ALA A 462 8.35 28.52 -17.33
N ASN A 463 8.03 27.26 -17.65
CA ASN A 463 8.77 26.48 -18.64
C ASN A 463 8.35 26.76 -20.10
N GLY A 464 7.44 27.72 -20.31
CA GLY A 464 6.96 28.14 -21.63
C GLY A 464 5.81 27.32 -22.20
N GLN A 465 5.33 26.29 -21.50
CA GLN A 465 4.15 25.52 -21.90
C GLN A 465 2.85 26.20 -21.48
N ARG A 466 1.76 25.86 -22.16
CA ARG A 466 0.40 26.29 -21.79
C ARG A 466 -0.15 25.41 -20.67
N TRP A 467 -1.06 25.97 -19.88
CA TRP A 467 -1.75 25.21 -18.84
C TRP A 467 -2.54 24.01 -19.40
N SER A 468 -3.12 24.12 -20.61
CA SER A 468 -3.77 22.97 -21.28
C SER A 468 -2.87 21.77 -21.47
N GLU A 469 -1.56 21.97 -21.65
CA GLU A 469 -0.58 20.89 -21.76
C GLU A 469 -0.09 20.41 -20.40
N LEU A 470 0.02 21.30 -19.41
CA LEU A 470 0.72 21.02 -18.15
C LEU A 470 -0.14 20.50 -17.02
N ARG A 471 -1.44 20.75 -17.06
CA ARG A 471 -2.38 20.52 -15.96
C ARG A 471 -2.27 19.12 -15.34
N ASN A 472 -2.17 18.07 -16.15
CA ASN A 472 -2.03 16.71 -15.63
C ASN A 472 -0.59 16.36 -15.23
N ALA A 473 0.42 17.05 -15.79
CA ALA A 473 1.84 16.89 -15.43
C ALA A 473 2.21 17.56 -14.11
N PHE A 474 1.38 18.48 -13.62
CA PHE A 474 1.69 19.34 -12.47
C PHE A 474 2.09 18.54 -11.21
N PHE A 475 1.37 17.45 -10.92
CA PHE A 475 1.65 16.57 -9.79
C PHE A 475 3.01 15.86 -9.90
N LEU A 476 3.42 15.52 -11.13
CA LEU A 476 4.74 14.94 -11.40
C LEU A 476 5.84 15.95 -11.05
N TYR A 477 5.69 17.22 -11.44
CA TYR A 477 6.67 18.26 -11.10
C TYR A 477 6.72 18.55 -9.60
N CYS A 478 5.58 18.50 -8.91
CA CYS A 478 5.51 18.59 -7.45
C CYS A 478 6.39 17.52 -6.79
N GLN A 479 6.15 16.25 -7.14
CA GLN A 479 6.90 15.13 -6.55
C GLN A 479 8.36 15.09 -7.02
N LYS A 480 8.65 15.49 -8.26
CA LYS A 480 10.03 15.61 -8.77
C LYS A 480 10.82 16.64 -7.95
N GLY A 481 10.23 17.81 -7.69
CA GLY A 481 10.85 18.88 -6.90
C GLY A 481 11.17 18.45 -5.48
N ILE A 482 10.21 17.84 -4.79
CA ILE A 482 10.38 17.41 -3.39
C ILE A 482 11.24 16.15 -3.28
N GLY A 483 10.96 15.12 -4.08
CA GLY A 483 11.60 13.81 -3.97
C GLY A 483 12.99 13.77 -4.58
N GLN A 484 13.10 14.04 -5.89
CA GLN A 484 14.37 13.87 -6.61
C GLN A 484 15.29 15.09 -6.48
N GLU A 485 14.79 16.28 -6.80
CA GLU A 485 15.62 17.50 -6.82
C GLU A 485 15.92 17.99 -5.41
N GLY A 486 15.05 17.66 -4.44
CA GLY A 486 15.16 18.03 -3.05
C GLY A 486 15.78 16.94 -2.18
N TRP A 487 14.96 15.97 -1.77
CA TRP A 487 15.32 14.96 -0.77
C TRP A 487 16.54 14.15 -1.16
N ASP A 488 16.57 13.62 -2.40
CA ASP A 488 17.70 12.80 -2.86
C ASP A 488 18.98 13.59 -2.97
N ALA A 489 18.90 14.84 -3.44
CA ALA A 489 20.05 15.73 -3.53
C ALA A 489 20.63 16.09 -2.15
N ALA A 490 19.78 16.18 -1.12
CA ALA A 490 20.18 16.62 0.21
C ALA A 490 20.63 15.45 1.12
N ILE A 491 19.98 14.28 1.04
CA ILE A 491 20.20 13.14 1.95
C ILE A 491 20.94 11.98 1.26
N GLY A 492 20.96 11.94 -0.07
CA GLY A 492 21.61 10.87 -0.83
C GLY A 492 21.03 9.50 -0.50
N THR A 493 21.91 8.52 -0.25
CA THR A 493 21.47 7.15 0.05
C THR A 493 21.08 6.92 1.51
N ALA A 494 21.28 7.89 2.41
CA ALA A 494 21.14 7.66 3.85
C ALA A 494 19.70 7.38 4.30
N LYS A 495 18.68 7.72 3.48
CA LYS A 495 17.28 7.54 3.84
C LYS A 495 16.35 7.56 2.64
N ARG A 496 15.41 6.61 2.58
CA ARG A 496 14.32 6.61 1.59
C ARG A 496 13.28 7.69 1.95
N PRO A 497 12.89 8.58 1.03
CA PRO A 497 11.78 9.48 1.27
C PRO A 497 10.46 8.72 1.29
N TRP A 498 9.57 9.16 2.17
CA TRP A 498 8.15 8.90 2.08
C TRP A 498 7.46 10.24 1.84
N THR A 499 7.23 10.58 0.57
CA THR A 499 6.51 11.79 0.19
C THR A 499 5.20 11.38 -0.46
N PHE A 500 4.10 12.00 -0.07
CA PHE A 500 2.81 11.73 -0.71
C PHE A 500 2.03 13.02 -0.92
N THR A 501 1.24 13.02 -1.99
CA THR A 501 0.39 14.13 -2.37
C THR A 501 -0.97 13.63 -2.83
N ARG A 502 -1.96 14.50 -2.90
CA ARG A 502 -3.17 14.21 -3.67
C ARG A 502 -3.00 14.73 -5.09
N GLY A 503 -3.34 13.89 -6.06
CA GLY A 503 -3.03 14.11 -7.47
C GLY A 503 -1.86 13.25 -7.95
N ALA A 504 -2.03 12.60 -9.10
CA ALA A 504 -0.98 11.82 -9.72
C ALA A 504 -1.10 11.74 -11.24
N THR A 505 0.03 11.55 -11.92
CA THR A 505 0.10 11.13 -13.33
C THR A 505 1.21 10.10 -13.56
N ALA A 506 1.24 9.49 -14.74
CA ALA A 506 2.27 8.50 -15.10
C ALA A 506 3.69 9.05 -14.92
N GLY A 507 4.58 8.23 -14.36
CA GLY A 507 5.98 8.59 -14.11
C GLY A 507 6.23 9.21 -12.72
N GLN A 508 5.20 9.77 -12.08
CA GLN A 508 5.33 10.32 -10.72
C GLN A 508 5.73 9.28 -9.68
N GLN A 509 5.38 8.00 -9.88
CA GLN A 509 5.71 6.92 -8.94
C GLN A 509 7.21 6.77 -8.68
N ARG A 510 8.07 7.30 -9.55
CA ARG A 510 9.53 7.34 -9.36
C ARG A 510 9.95 8.24 -8.19
N PHE A 511 9.18 9.29 -7.94
CA PHE A 511 9.56 10.40 -7.10
C PHE A 511 8.82 10.42 -5.76
N GLY A 512 7.56 9.97 -5.75
CA GLY A 512 6.74 9.92 -4.55
C GLY A 512 5.44 9.14 -4.75
N HIS A 513 4.52 9.31 -3.80
CA HIS A 513 3.32 8.50 -3.65
C HIS A 513 2.04 9.35 -3.75
N LEU A 514 0.88 8.69 -3.77
CA LEU A 514 -0.42 9.37 -3.78
C LEU A 514 -1.28 8.96 -2.59
N TRP A 515 -2.19 9.86 -2.21
CA TRP A 515 -3.33 9.57 -1.35
C TRP A 515 -4.65 9.97 -2.02
N THR A 516 -5.76 9.32 -1.64
CA THR A 516 -7.07 9.43 -2.29
C THR A 516 -7.93 10.63 -1.88
N GLY A 517 -7.40 11.62 -1.18
CA GLY A 517 -8.10 12.88 -0.91
C GLY A 517 -9.12 12.82 0.23
N ASP A 518 -9.88 13.91 0.36
CA ASP A 518 -10.83 14.13 1.46
C ASP A 518 -12.15 13.36 1.24
N ILE A 519 -12.15 12.07 1.57
CA ILE A 519 -13.26 11.15 1.27
C ILE A 519 -14.34 11.10 2.37
N ASN A 520 -15.54 10.58 2.06
CA ASN A 520 -16.64 10.49 3.03
C ASN A 520 -16.60 9.22 3.89
N SER A 521 -17.08 9.32 5.14
CA SER A 521 -17.21 8.19 6.06
C SER A 521 -18.50 7.37 5.81
N THR A 522 -18.59 6.66 4.68
CA THR A 522 -19.76 5.80 4.34
C THR A 522 -19.35 4.46 3.73
N TYR A 523 -20.21 3.44 3.80
CA TYR A 523 -19.94 2.17 3.11
C TYR A 523 -19.88 2.29 1.58
N SER A 524 -20.63 3.22 0.98
CA SER A 524 -20.54 3.50 -0.45
C SER A 524 -19.14 4.01 -0.79
N GLU A 525 -18.61 4.96 -0.01
CA GLU A 525 -17.25 5.44 -0.20
C GLU A 525 -16.22 4.33 0.05
N MET A 526 -16.42 3.48 1.07
CA MET A 526 -15.55 2.31 1.31
C MET A 526 -15.45 1.42 0.08
N GLN A 527 -16.56 1.14 -0.61
CA GLN A 527 -16.58 0.36 -1.86
C GLN A 527 -15.82 1.06 -2.98
N GLU A 528 -16.03 2.37 -3.14
CA GLU A 528 -15.28 3.18 -4.12
C GLU A 528 -13.78 3.16 -3.84
N GLN A 529 -13.36 3.25 -2.57
CA GLN A 529 -11.95 3.20 -2.20
C GLN A 529 -11.31 1.82 -2.42
N ILE A 530 -12.07 0.71 -2.27
CA ILE A 530 -11.57 -0.64 -2.61
C ILE A 530 -11.22 -0.71 -4.10
N ARG A 531 -12.06 -0.11 -4.97
CA ARG A 531 -11.79 -0.01 -6.41
C ARG A 531 -10.69 1.00 -6.70
N GLY A 532 -10.66 2.13 -6.00
CA GLY A 532 -9.64 3.16 -6.08
C GLY A 532 -8.24 2.59 -5.86
N MET A 533 -8.05 1.85 -4.77
CA MET A 533 -6.80 1.15 -4.45
C MET A 533 -6.33 0.24 -5.59
N GLN A 534 -7.23 -0.59 -6.11
CA GLN A 534 -6.93 -1.51 -7.22
C GLN A 534 -6.55 -0.76 -8.50
N ASN A 535 -7.28 0.30 -8.83
CA ASN A 535 -7.03 1.16 -9.99
C ASN A 535 -5.71 1.95 -9.87
N SER A 536 -5.36 2.46 -8.68
CA SER A 536 -4.04 3.06 -8.42
C SER A 536 -2.92 2.05 -8.72
N GLY A 537 -3.08 0.81 -8.25
CA GLY A 537 -2.16 -0.30 -8.55
C GLY A 537 -2.00 -0.55 -10.05
N LEU A 538 -3.11 -0.65 -10.79
CA LEU A 538 -3.11 -0.76 -12.26
C LEU A 538 -2.46 0.43 -12.96
N GLY A 539 -2.43 1.60 -12.30
CA GLY A 539 -1.76 2.81 -12.77
C GLY A 539 -0.28 2.94 -12.39
N GLY A 540 0.33 1.93 -11.76
CA GLY A 540 1.74 1.96 -11.33
C GLY A 540 1.97 2.57 -9.94
N PHE A 541 0.92 2.73 -9.13
CA PHE A 541 1.00 3.23 -7.76
C PHE A 541 0.58 2.14 -6.76
N PRO A 542 1.50 1.24 -6.38
CA PRO A 542 1.18 0.05 -5.58
C PRO A 542 1.01 0.34 -4.08
N TYR A 543 1.42 1.53 -3.62
CA TYR A 543 1.41 1.93 -2.21
C TYR A 543 0.23 2.88 -1.90
N SER A 544 -0.99 2.48 -2.28
CA SER A 544 -2.19 3.30 -2.08
C SER A 544 -2.34 3.73 -0.62
N ASN A 545 -2.46 5.04 -0.42
CA ASN A 545 -2.70 5.68 0.86
C ASN A 545 -4.14 6.22 0.89
N ILE A 546 -4.93 5.79 1.86
CA ILE A 546 -6.37 6.04 1.96
C ILE A 546 -6.68 6.46 3.39
N ASP A 547 -7.58 7.42 3.56
CA ASP A 547 -8.06 7.80 4.90
C ASP A 547 -8.98 6.71 5.43
N ALA A 548 -8.43 5.82 6.25
CA ALA A 548 -9.19 4.71 6.79
C ALA A 548 -10.34 5.22 7.67
N GLY A 549 -11.57 4.82 7.31
CA GLY A 549 -12.81 5.29 7.93
C GLY A 549 -13.38 6.58 7.33
N GLY A 550 -12.70 7.19 6.37
CA GLY A 550 -13.09 8.43 5.71
C GLY A 550 -12.72 9.70 6.48
N PHE A 551 -12.46 10.75 5.70
CA PHE A 551 -12.06 12.07 6.20
C PHE A 551 -13.24 12.80 6.82
N PHE A 552 -14.29 13.06 6.01
CA PHE A 552 -15.52 13.73 6.42
C PHE A 552 -16.50 12.80 7.11
N GLY A 553 -17.24 13.29 8.12
CA GLY A 553 -18.34 12.54 8.75
C GLY A 553 -18.33 12.53 10.29
N GLY A 554 -17.27 13.04 10.94
CA GLY A 554 -17.20 13.10 12.41
C GLY A 554 -17.04 11.72 13.06
N VAL A 555 -17.89 11.41 14.05
CA VAL A 555 -17.87 10.15 14.80
C VAL A 555 -18.45 9.00 13.95
N LEU A 556 -17.70 7.90 13.81
CA LEU A 556 -18.19 6.72 13.08
C LEU A 556 -19.17 5.90 13.93
N SER A 557 -20.03 5.13 13.26
CA SER A 557 -20.65 3.99 13.92
C SER A 557 -19.58 2.96 14.28
N GLY A 558 -19.78 2.24 15.38
CA GLY A 558 -18.86 1.17 15.80
C GLY A 558 -18.65 0.12 14.71
N ALA A 559 -19.71 -0.24 13.98
CA ALA A 559 -19.64 -1.17 12.85
C ALA A 559 -18.73 -0.64 11.72
N LEU A 560 -18.85 0.63 11.32
CA LEU A 560 -18.03 1.20 10.25
C LEU A 560 -16.56 1.36 10.68
N TYR A 561 -16.31 1.74 11.94
CA TYR A 561 -14.95 1.75 12.50
C TYR A 561 -14.32 0.36 12.44
N ARG A 562 -15.04 -0.66 12.90
CA ARG A 562 -14.55 -2.05 12.92
C ARG A 562 -14.32 -2.60 11.51
N ASN A 563 -15.24 -2.37 10.57
CA ASN A 563 -15.14 -2.85 9.18
C ASN A 563 -14.05 -2.13 8.37
N TRP A 564 -13.94 -0.80 8.50
CA TRP A 564 -13.04 -0.01 7.67
C TRP A 564 -11.71 0.29 8.37
N VAL A 565 -11.76 0.97 9.52
CA VAL A 565 -10.57 1.48 10.21
C VAL A 565 -9.71 0.34 10.76
N ALA A 566 -10.35 -0.63 11.43
CA ALA A 566 -9.66 -1.76 12.05
C ALA A 566 -9.40 -2.88 11.03
N ALA A 567 -10.45 -3.40 10.38
CA ALA A 567 -10.35 -4.59 9.56
C ALA A 567 -9.74 -4.33 8.18
N TRP A 568 -10.47 -3.70 7.25
CA TRP A 568 -10.01 -3.56 5.87
C TRP A 568 -8.68 -2.81 5.73
N ALA A 569 -8.54 -1.66 6.40
CA ALA A 569 -7.33 -0.85 6.26
C ALA A 569 -6.06 -1.52 6.83
N SER A 570 -6.19 -2.55 7.68
CA SER A 570 -5.03 -3.33 8.15
C SER A 570 -4.39 -4.18 7.04
N VAL A 571 -5.12 -4.46 5.96
CA VAL A 571 -4.67 -5.24 4.79
C VAL A 571 -4.77 -4.44 3.48
N SER A 572 -4.72 -3.11 3.58
CA SER A 572 -4.37 -2.21 2.47
C SER A 572 -2.85 -1.94 2.45
N PRO A 573 -2.27 -1.43 1.34
CA PRO A 573 -0.86 -1.06 1.23
C PRO A 573 -0.39 -0.21 2.41
N ILE A 574 -1.08 0.90 2.67
CA ILE A 574 -0.81 1.82 3.77
C ILE A 574 -2.01 1.83 4.72
N TRP A 575 -1.75 1.70 6.03
CA TRP A 575 -2.78 1.76 7.07
C TRP A 575 -2.74 3.12 7.78
N ARG A 576 -3.56 4.07 7.29
CA ARG A 576 -3.61 5.45 7.79
C ARG A 576 -5.03 5.90 8.12
N PRO A 577 -5.51 5.72 9.37
CA PRO A 577 -6.72 6.38 9.83
C PRO A 577 -6.52 7.90 9.95
N HIS A 578 -7.38 8.67 9.29
CA HIS A 578 -7.34 10.13 9.30
C HIS A 578 -8.75 10.71 9.17
N SER A 579 -9.00 11.87 9.78
CA SER A 579 -10.31 12.52 9.78
C SER A 579 -10.21 14.00 10.17
N THR A 580 -11.26 14.76 9.84
CA THR A 580 -11.51 16.16 10.25
C THR A 580 -12.32 16.25 11.56
N GLY A 581 -12.75 15.13 12.14
CA GLY A 581 -13.58 15.11 13.35
C GLY A 581 -12.95 15.82 14.54
N ASP A 582 -13.44 17.01 14.87
CA ASP A 582 -12.93 17.79 16.00
C ASP A 582 -13.32 17.16 17.35
N THR A 583 -12.33 16.60 18.06
CA THR A 583 -12.53 15.97 19.37
C THR A 583 -12.92 16.96 20.46
N ALA A 584 -12.63 18.25 20.31
CA ALA A 584 -13.09 19.27 21.25
C ALA A 584 -14.61 19.47 21.14
N ALA A 585 -15.15 19.41 19.92
CA ALA A 585 -16.57 19.60 19.64
C ALA A 585 -17.39 18.31 19.76
N LEU A 586 -16.83 17.17 19.34
CA LEU A 586 -17.55 15.90 19.15
C LEU A 586 -17.17 14.82 20.17
N GLY A 587 -16.21 15.11 21.06
CA GLY A 587 -15.69 14.16 22.04
C GLY A 587 -14.61 13.23 21.48
N GLN A 588 -13.97 12.45 22.35
CA GLN A 588 -12.80 11.64 21.99
C GLN A 588 -13.09 10.58 20.90
N ALA A 589 -14.31 10.04 20.83
CA ALA A 589 -14.69 9.05 19.81
C ALA A 589 -14.63 9.59 18.36
N ALA A 590 -14.57 10.91 18.17
CA ALA A 590 -14.32 11.51 16.84
C ALA A 590 -12.91 11.23 16.33
N SER A 591 -11.96 10.98 17.24
CA SER A 591 -10.63 10.47 16.91
C SER A 591 -10.73 9.14 16.19
N ARG A 592 -9.76 8.87 15.30
CA ARG A 592 -9.60 7.55 14.67
C ARG A 592 -8.67 6.62 15.46
N TRP A 593 -8.09 7.10 16.55
CA TRP A 593 -7.17 6.32 17.37
C TRP A 593 -7.92 5.22 18.13
N PRO A 594 -7.37 4.00 18.21
CA PRO A 594 -8.07 2.87 18.81
C PRO A 594 -8.28 3.03 20.33
N ILE A 595 -7.37 3.70 21.04
CA ILE A 595 -7.51 3.95 22.49
C ILE A 595 -8.73 4.79 22.87
N ASP A 596 -9.29 5.54 21.92
CA ASP A 596 -10.46 6.40 22.13
C ASP A 596 -11.79 5.69 21.87
N GLN A 597 -11.74 4.44 21.40
CA GLN A 597 -12.93 3.69 20.97
C GLN A 597 -13.43 2.72 22.04
N GLY A 598 -14.65 2.20 21.80
CA GLY A 598 -15.27 1.19 22.64
C GLY A 598 -14.51 -0.14 22.67
N ALA A 599 -14.93 -1.02 23.58
CA ALA A 599 -14.24 -2.28 23.83
C ALA A 599 -14.21 -3.21 22.61
N ALA A 600 -15.29 -3.26 21.82
CA ALA A 600 -15.37 -4.10 20.62
C ALA A 600 -14.45 -3.56 19.51
N GLU A 601 -14.44 -2.24 19.30
CA GLU A 601 -13.57 -1.55 18.35
C GLU A 601 -12.09 -1.79 18.69
N ARG A 602 -11.74 -1.67 19.97
CA ARG A 602 -10.39 -1.92 20.49
C ARG A 602 -9.95 -3.37 20.29
N ALA A 603 -10.83 -4.33 20.57
CA ALA A 603 -10.54 -5.75 20.43
C ALA A 603 -10.23 -6.10 18.97
N ASP A 604 -11.07 -5.67 18.03
CA ASP A 604 -10.87 -5.92 16.60
C ASP A 604 -9.62 -5.22 16.10
N PHE A 605 -9.40 -3.95 16.47
CA PHE A 605 -8.21 -3.22 16.07
C PHE A 605 -6.93 -3.92 16.54
N LEU A 606 -6.93 -4.49 17.75
CA LEU A 606 -5.79 -5.24 18.28
C LEU A 606 -5.61 -6.58 17.54
N GLN A 607 -6.69 -7.28 17.22
CA GLN A 607 -6.65 -8.50 16.40
C GLN A 607 -5.98 -8.23 15.05
N TYR A 608 -6.39 -7.17 14.35
CA TYR A 608 -5.84 -6.82 13.04
C TYR A 608 -4.43 -6.23 13.12
N SER A 609 -4.10 -5.51 14.20
CA SER A 609 -2.73 -5.12 14.52
C SER A 609 -1.81 -6.34 14.61
N ARG A 610 -2.23 -7.40 15.30
CA ARG A 610 -1.46 -8.64 15.41
C ARG A 610 -1.26 -9.31 14.05
N VAL A 611 -2.31 -9.36 13.22
CA VAL A 611 -2.21 -9.93 11.87
C VAL A 611 -1.25 -9.13 10.98
N ARG A 612 -1.42 -7.81 10.89
CA ARG A 612 -0.59 -6.97 10.01
C ARG A 612 0.89 -7.03 10.41
N TYR A 613 1.20 -6.88 11.69
CA TYR A 613 2.58 -6.85 12.16
C TYR A 613 3.24 -8.23 12.10
N ALA A 614 2.48 -9.31 12.35
CA ALA A 614 3.00 -10.66 12.10
C ALA A 614 3.32 -10.86 10.61
N LEU A 615 2.48 -10.35 9.70
CA LEU A 615 2.69 -10.46 8.25
C LEU A 615 3.71 -9.47 7.67
N LEU A 616 4.40 -8.64 8.46
CA LEU A 616 5.38 -7.69 7.93
C LEU A 616 6.46 -8.28 7.01
N PRO A 617 7.03 -9.48 7.21
CA PRO A 617 7.99 -10.02 6.24
C PRO A 617 7.32 -10.40 4.91
N TYR A 618 6.04 -10.78 4.92
CA TYR A 618 5.24 -10.97 3.71
C TYR A 618 4.93 -9.62 3.03
N VAL A 619 4.37 -8.68 3.78
CA VAL A 619 3.99 -7.32 3.30
C VAL A 619 5.19 -6.60 2.70
N TYR A 620 6.33 -6.64 3.37
CA TYR A 620 7.55 -5.98 2.90
C TYR A 620 8.13 -6.64 1.66
N THR A 621 8.05 -7.97 1.56
CA THR A 621 8.47 -8.70 0.36
C THR A 621 7.60 -8.37 -0.85
N ILE A 622 6.27 -8.32 -0.68
CA ILE A 622 5.38 -7.96 -1.80
C ILE A 622 5.49 -6.47 -2.16
N ALA A 623 5.84 -5.60 -1.21
CA ALA A 623 6.16 -4.21 -1.46
C ALA A 623 7.46 -4.07 -2.29
N HIS A 624 8.52 -4.81 -1.94
CA HIS A 624 9.72 -4.86 -2.77
C HIS A 624 9.42 -5.43 -4.16
N ALA A 625 8.59 -6.46 -4.28
CA ALA A 625 8.16 -6.98 -5.58
C ALA A 625 7.43 -5.91 -6.41
N ALA A 626 6.63 -5.04 -5.77
CA ALA A 626 5.97 -3.92 -6.40
C ALA A 626 6.96 -2.87 -6.92
N HIS A 627 8.00 -2.55 -6.15
CA HIS A 627 9.12 -1.74 -6.63
C HIS A 627 9.82 -2.41 -7.83
N ALA A 628 10.21 -3.68 -7.71
CA ALA A 628 11.05 -4.37 -8.69
C ALA A 628 10.33 -4.65 -10.02
N THR A 629 9.01 -4.82 -10.00
CA THR A 629 8.22 -5.32 -11.15
C THR A 629 6.97 -4.51 -11.46
N GLY A 630 6.63 -3.49 -10.68
CA GLY A 630 5.35 -2.75 -10.84
C GLY A 630 4.10 -3.52 -10.41
N MET A 631 4.24 -4.77 -9.95
CA MET A 631 3.13 -5.61 -9.49
C MET A 631 2.48 -5.03 -8.22
N PRO A 632 1.18 -4.70 -8.20
CA PRO A 632 0.53 -4.15 -7.01
C PRO A 632 0.60 -5.06 -5.78
N MET A 633 0.59 -4.46 -4.59
CA MET A 633 0.43 -5.20 -3.34
C MET A 633 -1.02 -5.69 -3.20
N ALA A 634 -1.99 -4.79 -3.39
CA ALA A 634 -3.39 -5.13 -3.56
C ALA A 634 -3.68 -5.29 -5.06
N ARG A 635 -3.70 -6.52 -5.53
CA ARG A 635 -3.85 -6.89 -6.93
C ARG A 635 -5.33 -7.03 -7.26
N ALA A 636 -5.79 -6.26 -8.23
CA ALA A 636 -7.09 -6.51 -8.82
C ALA A 636 -7.16 -7.95 -9.34
N MET A 637 -8.29 -8.62 -9.15
CA MET A 637 -8.44 -10.03 -9.55
C MET A 637 -8.13 -10.24 -11.03
N VAL A 638 -8.43 -9.25 -11.88
CA VAL A 638 -8.13 -9.26 -13.32
C VAL A 638 -6.64 -9.42 -13.65
N ILE A 639 -5.71 -9.10 -12.74
CA ILE A 639 -4.27 -9.23 -13.00
C ILE A 639 -3.87 -10.71 -13.15
N ASP A 640 -4.42 -11.57 -12.31
CA ASP A 640 -4.09 -13.00 -12.28
C ASP A 640 -5.15 -13.85 -13.01
N TYR A 641 -6.34 -13.29 -13.29
CA TYR A 641 -7.48 -13.99 -13.88
C TYR A 641 -8.13 -13.23 -15.05
N GLN A 642 -7.34 -12.53 -15.88
CA GLN A 642 -7.85 -11.66 -16.96
C GLN A 642 -8.78 -12.34 -17.99
N ARG A 643 -8.76 -13.67 -18.09
CA ARG A 643 -9.62 -14.44 -19.01
C ARG A 643 -10.93 -14.90 -18.38
N ASN A 644 -11.13 -14.64 -17.09
CA ASN A 644 -12.32 -15.05 -16.35
C ASN A 644 -13.22 -13.84 -16.08
N ALA A 645 -14.47 -13.90 -16.53
CA ALA A 645 -15.44 -12.82 -16.37
C ALA A 645 -15.71 -12.46 -14.90
N ASN A 646 -15.62 -13.42 -13.96
CA ASN A 646 -15.82 -13.16 -12.54
C ASN A 646 -14.78 -12.18 -11.98
N ALA A 647 -13.58 -12.15 -12.54
CA ALA A 647 -12.54 -11.21 -12.10
C ALA A 647 -12.92 -9.74 -12.34
N TYR A 648 -13.82 -9.48 -13.30
CA TYR A 648 -14.30 -8.15 -13.67
C TYR A 648 -15.53 -7.73 -12.86
N SER A 649 -16.35 -8.68 -12.39
CA SER A 649 -17.57 -8.42 -11.62
C SER A 649 -17.34 -8.44 -10.10
N HIS A 650 -16.42 -9.27 -9.60
CA HIS A 650 -16.07 -9.33 -8.18
C HIS A 650 -14.99 -8.29 -7.84
N ASP A 651 -15.31 -7.03 -8.06
CA ASP A 651 -14.35 -5.91 -7.97
C ASP A 651 -14.19 -5.33 -6.56
N LEU A 652 -14.93 -5.85 -5.59
CA LEU A 652 -14.76 -5.56 -4.16
C LEU A 652 -13.89 -6.59 -3.43
N GLN A 653 -13.27 -7.52 -4.16
CA GLN A 653 -12.25 -8.41 -3.63
C GLN A 653 -10.95 -8.26 -4.41
N TYR A 654 -9.84 -8.54 -3.76
CA TYR A 654 -8.51 -8.42 -4.34
C TYR A 654 -7.57 -9.47 -3.78
N LEU A 655 -6.49 -9.73 -4.50
CA LEU A 655 -5.38 -10.53 -4.02
C LEU A 655 -4.39 -9.63 -3.25
N TRP A 656 -4.15 -9.93 -1.98
CA TRP A 656 -3.10 -9.32 -1.18
C TRP A 656 -1.79 -10.09 -1.39
N GLY A 657 -0.93 -9.57 -2.27
CA GLY A 657 0.17 -10.32 -2.85
C GLY A 657 -0.32 -11.55 -3.63
N PRO A 658 0.51 -12.59 -3.82
CA PRO A 658 0.10 -13.78 -4.57
C PRO A 658 -0.77 -14.78 -3.78
N SER A 659 -0.85 -14.65 -2.45
CA SER A 659 -1.25 -15.76 -1.57
C SER A 659 -2.65 -15.66 -0.98
N ILE A 660 -3.14 -14.44 -0.73
CA ILE A 660 -4.33 -14.22 0.11
C ILE A 660 -5.38 -13.45 -0.70
N ILE A 661 -6.60 -13.98 -0.84
CA ILE A 661 -7.76 -13.17 -1.30
C ILE A 661 -8.35 -12.48 -0.08
N VAL A 662 -8.59 -11.17 -0.21
CA VAL A 662 -9.25 -10.32 0.78
C VAL A 662 -10.58 -9.84 0.22
N MET A 663 -11.65 -9.98 1.00
CA MET A 663 -13.00 -9.49 0.69
C MET A 663 -13.49 -8.67 1.90
N PRO A 664 -13.37 -7.33 1.87
CA PRO A 664 -13.87 -6.46 2.92
C PRO A 664 -15.39 -6.57 3.10
N VAL A 665 -15.86 -6.47 4.35
CA VAL A 665 -17.29 -6.41 4.67
C VAL A 665 -17.74 -4.96 4.60
N THR A 666 -18.59 -4.65 3.62
CA THR A 666 -19.04 -3.28 3.33
C THR A 666 -20.50 -3.04 3.75
N THR A 667 -20.92 -3.61 4.89
CA THR A 667 -22.27 -3.46 5.46
C THR A 667 -22.22 -3.54 6.98
N ASP A 668 -23.14 -2.87 7.66
CA ASP A 668 -23.37 -2.97 9.11
C ASP A 668 -24.44 -3.99 9.49
N VAL A 669 -25.06 -4.67 8.52
CA VAL A 669 -26.10 -5.67 8.77
C VAL A 669 -25.45 -6.98 9.23
N ASP A 670 -25.61 -7.29 10.52
CA ASP A 670 -25.21 -8.58 11.07
C ASP A 670 -26.01 -9.72 10.44
N GLY A 671 -25.31 -10.77 10.01
CA GLY A 671 -25.89 -11.89 9.29
C GLY A 671 -26.18 -11.63 7.80
N ALA A 672 -25.74 -10.50 7.23
CA ALA A 672 -25.81 -10.27 5.79
C ALA A 672 -25.03 -11.34 5.02
N VAL A 673 -25.48 -11.64 3.80
CA VAL A 673 -24.80 -12.61 2.92
C VAL A 673 -23.99 -11.84 1.87
N GLN A 674 -22.68 -12.05 1.88
CA GLN A 674 -21.78 -11.62 0.83
C GLN A 674 -21.40 -12.84 -0.01
N ASN A 675 -21.71 -12.79 -1.31
CA ASN A 675 -21.25 -13.82 -2.23
C ASN A 675 -19.79 -13.54 -2.58
N VAL A 676 -18.93 -14.53 -2.33
CA VAL A 676 -17.51 -14.44 -2.64
C VAL A 676 -17.14 -15.42 -3.75
N TRP A 677 -16.23 -14.99 -4.62
CA TRP A 677 -15.69 -15.84 -5.67
C TRP A 677 -14.29 -16.31 -5.30
N LEU A 678 -14.12 -17.63 -5.28
CA LEU A 678 -12.84 -18.30 -5.12
C LEU A 678 -12.50 -18.96 -6.47
N PRO A 679 -11.44 -18.49 -7.17
CA PRO A 679 -11.10 -18.97 -8.50
C PRO A 679 -10.93 -20.49 -8.57
N ALA A 680 -11.50 -21.12 -9.60
CA ALA A 680 -11.38 -22.56 -9.82
C ALA A 680 -9.93 -23.00 -10.09
N GLY A 681 -9.68 -24.31 -9.90
CA GLY A 681 -8.35 -24.91 -10.10
C GLY A 681 -7.44 -24.87 -8.86
N ASP A 682 -7.81 -24.10 -7.83
CA ASP A 682 -7.11 -24.07 -6.55
C ASP A 682 -8.04 -24.45 -5.38
N THR A 683 -7.43 -24.91 -4.29
CA THR A 683 -8.08 -25.02 -2.97
C THR A 683 -7.69 -23.80 -2.13
N TRP A 684 -8.65 -23.27 -1.39
CA TRP A 684 -8.55 -22.06 -0.60
C TRP A 684 -8.87 -22.35 0.86
N TYR A 685 -7.98 -21.97 1.76
CA TYR A 685 -8.13 -22.11 3.20
C TYR A 685 -8.70 -20.84 3.77
N ASN A 686 -9.80 -20.91 4.50
CA ASN A 686 -10.25 -19.76 5.28
C ASN A 686 -9.16 -19.40 6.31
N PHE A 687 -8.65 -18.16 6.27
CA PHE A 687 -7.50 -17.73 7.07
C PHE A 687 -7.70 -17.90 8.58
N TRP A 688 -8.94 -17.76 9.06
CA TRP A 688 -9.27 -17.76 10.49
C TRP A 688 -9.56 -19.15 11.06
N SER A 689 -10.15 -20.02 10.24
CA SER A 689 -10.70 -21.32 10.68
C SER A 689 -9.98 -22.54 10.09
N ASP A 690 -9.09 -22.33 9.13
CA ASP A 690 -8.42 -23.38 8.34
C ASP A 690 -9.37 -24.26 7.50
N ALA A 691 -10.65 -23.90 7.40
CA ALA A 691 -11.61 -24.63 6.59
C ALA A 691 -11.22 -24.58 5.09
N LYS A 692 -11.08 -25.76 4.48
CA LYS A 692 -10.76 -25.91 3.06
C LYS A 692 -11.99 -25.68 2.18
N ASN A 693 -11.82 -24.95 1.09
CA ASN A 693 -12.85 -24.67 0.10
C ASN A 693 -12.25 -24.88 -1.30
N VAL A 694 -12.88 -25.71 -2.11
CA VAL A 694 -12.49 -25.87 -3.52
C VAL A 694 -13.04 -24.68 -4.29
N GLY A 695 -12.19 -24.00 -5.07
CA GLY A 695 -12.61 -22.86 -5.90
C GLY A 695 -13.57 -23.29 -7.01
N SER A 696 -14.43 -22.36 -7.44
CA SER A 696 -15.42 -22.59 -8.49
C SER A 696 -15.70 -21.30 -9.25
N ASP A 697 -15.70 -21.38 -10.58
CA ASP A 697 -16.03 -20.26 -11.45
C ASP A 697 -17.54 -20.17 -11.76
N THR A 698 -18.31 -21.19 -11.39
CA THR A 698 -19.76 -21.26 -11.65
C THR A 698 -20.61 -21.29 -10.38
N ALA A 699 -20.00 -21.51 -9.21
CA ALA A 699 -20.69 -21.56 -7.93
C ALA A 699 -20.04 -20.59 -6.94
N GLU A 700 -20.66 -19.44 -6.74
CA GLU A 700 -20.26 -18.49 -5.70
C GLU A 700 -20.47 -19.09 -4.31
N LYS A 701 -19.62 -18.68 -3.36
CA LYS A 701 -19.76 -19.08 -1.96
C LYS A 701 -20.52 -17.99 -1.20
N ALA A 702 -21.71 -18.32 -0.71
CA ALA A 702 -22.42 -17.47 0.25
C ALA A 702 -21.66 -17.44 1.58
N TYR A 703 -21.27 -16.25 2.03
CA TYR A 703 -20.61 -16.01 3.31
C TYR A 703 -21.49 -15.15 4.20
N VAL A 704 -21.76 -15.59 5.43
CA VAL A 704 -22.57 -14.84 6.41
C VAL A 704 -21.65 -13.93 7.20
N THR A 705 -21.80 -12.62 7.01
CA THR A 705 -20.88 -11.60 7.54
C THR A 705 -21.31 -11.06 8.89
N LYS A 706 -20.34 -10.63 9.70
CA LYS A 706 -20.54 -9.89 10.94
C LYS A 706 -19.79 -8.56 10.91
N PRO A 707 -20.31 -7.49 11.52
CA PRO A 707 -19.54 -6.26 11.71
C PRO A 707 -18.22 -6.53 12.43
N GLY A 708 -17.15 -5.96 11.89
CA GLY A 708 -15.79 -6.08 12.36
C GLY A 708 -15.01 -7.29 11.86
N GLU A 709 -15.58 -8.11 10.97
CA GLU A 709 -14.83 -9.17 10.31
C GLU A 709 -14.17 -8.70 9.01
N ILE A 710 -13.16 -9.44 8.59
CA ILE A 710 -12.66 -9.43 7.22
C ILE A 710 -12.56 -10.85 6.70
N ILE A 711 -13.10 -11.07 5.50
CA ILE A 711 -13.08 -12.39 4.89
C ILE A 711 -11.73 -12.54 4.18
N MET A 712 -10.99 -13.57 4.54
CA MET A 712 -9.66 -13.86 3.99
C MET A 712 -9.52 -15.34 3.66
N TYR A 713 -8.99 -15.64 2.47
CA TYR A 713 -8.69 -17.00 2.04
C TYR A 713 -7.25 -17.11 1.54
N VAL A 714 -6.53 -18.13 1.99
CA VAL A 714 -5.15 -18.41 1.58
C VAL A 714 -5.14 -19.54 0.57
N ARG A 715 -4.42 -19.36 -0.55
CA ARG A 715 -4.29 -20.37 -1.60
C ARG A 715 -3.48 -21.58 -1.10
N ALA A 716 -3.88 -22.80 -1.43
CA ALA A 716 -3.05 -23.99 -1.26
C ALA A 716 -1.68 -23.82 -1.95
N GLY A 717 -0.62 -24.31 -1.33
CA GLY A 717 0.78 -24.08 -1.73
C GLY A 717 1.37 -22.75 -1.28
N SER A 718 0.59 -21.86 -0.67
CA SER A 718 1.15 -20.63 -0.09
C SER A 718 2.15 -20.93 1.02
N VAL A 719 3.25 -20.19 1.01
CA VAL A 719 4.28 -20.16 2.04
C VAL A 719 4.30 -18.74 2.61
N LEU A 720 3.74 -18.54 3.80
CA LEU A 720 3.59 -17.23 4.43
C LEU A 720 4.62 -17.03 5.53
N PRO A 721 5.64 -16.18 5.33
CA PRO A 721 6.57 -15.81 6.39
C PRO A 721 5.89 -14.84 7.37
N ARG A 722 6.17 -15.01 8.66
CA ARG A 722 5.66 -14.17 9.74
C ARG A 722 6.71 -13.91 10.81
N TYR A 723 6.60 -12.76 11.45
CA TYR A 723 7.26 -12.49 12.72
C TYR A 723 6.28 -12.65 13.88
N LYS A 724 6.83 -12.74 15.09
CA LYS A 724 6.05 -12.48 16.29
C LYS A 724 5.53 -11.04 16.27
N TYR A 725 4.36 -10.83 16.86
CA TYR A 725 3.81 -9.49 17.02
C TYR A 725 4.79 -8.61 17.80
N ALA A 726 5.01 -7.40 17.31
CA ALA A 726 5.74 -6.34 17.98
C ALA A 726 4.98 -5.04 17.80
N GLN A 727 5.10 -4.12 18.76
CA GLN A 727 4.38 -2.85 18.70
C GLN A 727 4.98 -1.86 17.68
N SER A 728 6.20 -2.06 17.21
CA SER A 728 6.78 -1.30 16.10
C SER A 728 7.56 -2.24 15.18
N THR A 729 7.64 -1.88 13.91
CA THR A 729 8.57 -2.47 12.94
C THR A 729 10.03 -2.44 13.43
N ALA A 730 10.42 -1.45 14.25
CA ALA A 730 11.75 -1.34 14.83
C ALA A 730 12.03 -2.42 15.91
N PHE A 731 10.99 -3.05 16.44
CA PHE A 731 11.10 -4.04 17.54
C PHE A 731 10.84 -5.48 17.08
N LEU A 732 10.80 -5.74 15.77
CA LEU A 732 10.62 -7.08 15.23
C LEU A 732 11.80 -8.00 15.60
N ASP A 733 11.51 -9.18 16.16
CA ASP A 733 12.51 -10.21 16.43
C ASP A 733 12.87 -10.97 15.14
N LYS A 734 13.87 -10.47 14.42
CA LYS A 734 14.37 -11.09 13.19
C LYS A 734 15.08 -12.44 13.42
N THR A 735 15.37 -12.83 14.66
CA THR A 735 15.99 -14.13 15.00
C THR A 735 14.99 -15.28 15.04
N HIS A 736 13.70 -14.97 14.95
CA HIS A 736 12.60 -15.92 14.98
C HIS A 736 11.69 -15.70 13.76
N LEU A 737 11.63 -16.67 12.83
CA LEU A 737 10.78 -16.58 11.66
C LEU A 737 9.76 -17.73 11.66
N GLU A 738 8.48 -17.38 11.68
CA GLU A 738 7.41 -18.35 11.50
C GLU A 738 7.09 -18.52 10.02
N VAL A 739 6.72 -19.72 9.61
CA VAL A 739 6.45 -20.07 8.21
C VAL A 739 5.19 -20.93 8.17
N ASP A 740 4.05 -20.32 7.84
CA ASP A 740 2.81 -21.05 7.62
C ASP A 740 2.79 -21.59 6.18
N VAL A 741 2.61 -22.90 6.01
CA VAL A 741 2.46 -23.54 4.70
C VAL A 741 1.11 -24.24 4.59
N TYR A 742 0.42 -24.03 3.47
CA TYR A 742 -0.93 -24.56 3.25
C TYR A 742 -0.90 -25.77 2.32
N ALA A 743 -1.21 -26.96 2.84
CA ALA A 743 -1.13 -28.21 2.08
C ALA A 743 -2.09 -28.25 0.88
N GLY A 744 -1.83 -29.15 -0.07
CA GLY A 744 -2.62 -29.42 -1.26
C GLY A 744 -1.97 -29.00 -2.58
N LYS A 745 -0.83 -28.30 -2.53
CA LYS A 745 -0.04 -27.91 -3.71
C LYS A 745 1.39 -27.56 -3.29
N ASP A 746 2.33 -27.76 -4.20
CA ASP A 746 3.69 -27.23 -4.04
C ASP A 746 3.69 -25.70 -4.13
N GLY A 747 4.65 -25.05 -3.49
CA GLY A 747 4.82 -23.62 -3.64
C GLY A 747 6.09 -23.09 -2.98
N SER A 748 6.36 -21.81 -3.22
CA SER A 748 7.57 -21.16 -2.72
C SER A 748 7.35 -19.68 -2.50
N PHE A 749 8.05 -19.11 -1.54
CA PHE A 749 8.11 -17.68 -1.30
C PHE A 749 9.55 -17.27 -0.96
N SER A 750 10.06 -16.21 -1.57
CA SER A 750 11.41 -15.71 -1.33
C SER A 750 11.34 -14.43 -0.49
N VAL A 751 11.63 -14.56 0.80
CA VAL A 751 11.59 -13.44 1.75
C VAL A 751 12.67 -12.43 1.40
N TYR A 752 12.29 -11.17 1.18
CA TYR A 752 13.23 -10.07 0.92
C TYR A 752 13.58 -9.36 2.23
N GLU A 753 14.87 -9.07 2.42
CA GLU A 753 15.37 -8.33 3.58
C GLU A 753 16.46 -7.32 3.19
N ASP A 754 16.36 -6.14 3.78
CA ASP A 754 17.37 -5.08 3.79
C ASP A 754 17.30 -4.33 5.14
N ASP A 755 17.96 -3.18 5.25
CA ASP A 755 17.95 -2.38 6.48
C ASP A 755 16.62 -1.68 6.79
N GLY A 756 15.68 -1.64 5.84
CA GLY A 756 14.39 -0.98 5.98
C GLY A 756 14.42 0.55 5.94
N VAL A 757 15.56 1.19 5.72
CA VAL A 757 15.78 2.63 5.95
C VAL A 757 16.48 3.32 4.78
N THR A 758 17.61 2.79 4.30
CA THR A 758 18.50 3.48 3.36
C THR A 758 18.20 3.11 1.91
N GLU A 759 18.62 3.93 0.94
CA GLU A 759 18.51 3.61 -0.49
C GLU A 759 19.62 2.63 -0.97
N GLU A 760 20.45 2.07 -0.07
CA GLU A 760 21.57 1.19 -0.44
C GLU A 760 21.13 -0.04 -1.25
N PHE A 761 19.90 -0.54 -1.00
CA PHE A 761 19.33 -1.69 -1.70
C PHE A 761 19.27 -1.52 -3.23
N ARG A 762 19.19 -0.27 -3.74
CA ARG A 762 19.12 0.01 -5.18
C ARG A 762 20.39 -0.40 -5.93
N GLY A 763 21.53 -0.41 -5.24
CA GLY A 763 22.80 -0.84 -5.83
C GLY A 763 22.93 -2.36 -5.94
N GLY A 764 21.92 -3.14 -5.56
CA GLY A 764 21.99 -4.61 -5.42
C GLY A 764 22.91 -5.07 -4.27
N SER A 765 23.53 -4.11 -3.58
CA SER A 765 24.30 -4.30 -2.37
C SER A 765 23.39 -4.04 -1.16
N ALA A 766 23.64 -4.67 -0.02
CA ALA A 766 22.87 -4.50 1.22
C ALA A 766 21.41 -5.02 1.24
N SER A 767 21.02 -5.90 0.30
CA SER A 767 19.79 -6.69 0.39
C SER A 767 20.07 -8.19 0.28
N SER A 768 19.10 -9.02 0.69
CA SER A 768 19.17 -10.48 0.54
C SER A 768 17.79 -11.09 0.35
N THR A 769 17.74 -12.25 -0.30
CA THR A 769 16.53 -13.07 -0.43
C THR A 769 16.71 -14.46 0.15
N THR A 770 15.74 -14.91 0.95
CA THR A 770 15.73 -16.25 1.54
C THR A 770 14.58 -17.06 0.95
N ALA A 771 14.89 -18.08 0.15
CA ALA A 771 13.88 -18.96 -0.45
C ALA A 771 13.29 -19.93 0.59
N LEU A 772 11.97 -19.98 0.69
CA LEU A 772 11.21 -20.96 1.47
C LEU A 772 10.39 -21.78 0.47
N THR A 773 10.65 -23.08 0.37
CA THR A 773 10.00 -23.96 -0.63
C THR A 773 9.27 -25.09 0.05
N TYR A 774 7.99 -25.26 -0.25
CA TYR A 774 7.15 -26.35 0.22
C TYR A 774 6.85 -27.34 -0.91
N THR A 775 7.06 -28.62 -0.62
CA THR A 775 6.66 -29.74 -1.48
C THR A 775 5.59 -30.55 -0.76
N ASP A 776 4.37 -30.54 -1.29
CA ASP A 776 3.17 -31.10 -0.66
C ASP A 776 3.24 -32.62 -0.52
N SER A 777 3.58 -33.30 -1.62
CA SER A 777 3.68 -34.76 -1.67
C SER A 777 4.66 -35.33 -0.64
N ALA A 778 5.74 -34.59 -0.36
CA ALA A 778 6.76 -34.96 0.62
C ALA A 778 6.51 -34.34 2.00
N ARG A 779 5.53 -33.42 2.15
CA ARG A 779 5.31 -32.57 3.34
C ARG A 779 6.61 -31.91 3.81
N ARG A 780 7.42 -31.47 2.85
CA ARG A 780 8.79 -31.00 3.06
C ARG A 780 8.84 -29.50 2.89
N VAL A 781 9.47 -28.81 3.83
CA VAL A 781 9.85 -27.39 3.71
C VAL A 781 11.36 -27.28 3.65
N VAL A 782 11.88 -26.72 2.56
CA VAL A 782 13.29 -26.38 2.38
C VAL A 782 13.48 -24.90 2.66
N ILE A 783 14.38 -24.59 3.58
CA ILE A 783 14.81 -23.24 3.94
C ILE A 783 16.16 -23.01 3.26
N GLY A 784 16.22 -22.02 2.38
CA GLY A 784 17.45 -21.61 1.72
C GLY A 784 18.36 -20.79 2.64
N HIS A 785 19.65 -20.80 2.34
CA HIS A 785 20.55 -19.75 2.80
C HIS A 785 20.24 -18.44 2.07
N PRO A 786 20.33 -17.26 2.72
CA PRO A 786 20.12 -15.99 2.04
C PRO A 786 21.09 -15.81 0.86
N VAL A 787 20.57 -15.30 -0.25
CA VAL A 787 21.32 -14.88 -1.42
C VAL A 787 21.35 -13.36 -1.46
N GLY A 788 22.53 -12.77 -1.44
CA GLY A 788 22.71 -11.31 -1.41
C GLY A 788 23.83 -10.89 -0.46
N THR A 789 23.87 -9.61 -0.12
CA THR A 789 24.97 -8.98 0.64
C THR A 789 24.50 -8.23 1.89
N TYR A 790 23.23 -8.33 2.27
CA TYR A 790 22.71 -7.72 3.50
C TYR A 790 23.42 -8.26 4.74
N ARG A 791 24.12 -7.37 5.46
CA ARG A 791 24.91 -7.71 6.66
C ARG A 791 24.11 -7.60 7.96
N GLY A 792 22.89 -7.06 7.92
CA GLY A 792 22.02 -6.91 9.09
C GLY A 792 21.17 -8.15 9.40
N ALA A 793 21.32 -9.24 8.65
CA ALA A 793 20.69 -10.51 8.98
C ALA A 793 21.27 -11.06 10.31
N PRO A 794 20.45 -11.69 11.16
CA PRO A 794 20.95 -12.34 12.37
C PRO A 794 21.90 -13.48 12.01
N THR A 795 22.85 -13.80 12.89
CA THR A 795 23.84 -14.88 12.67
C THR A 795 23.22 -16.28 12.69
N GLU A 796 22.10 -16.44 13.39
CA GLU A 796 21.32 -17.67 13.46
C GLU A 796 19.82 -17.36 13.61
N ARG A 797 18.98 -18.25 13.10
CA ARG A 797 17.51 -18.13 13.18
C ARG A 797 16.86 -19.38 13.68
N ARG A 798 15.83 -19.22 14.51
CA ARG A 798 14.86 -20.28 14.81
C ARG A 798 13.70 -20.15 13.83
N TYR A 799 13.24 -21.27 13.29
CA TYR A 799 12.06 -21.32 12.44
C TYR A 799 10.93 -22.07 13.15
N VAL A 800 9.70 -21.57 13.00
CA VAL A 800 8.47 -22.29 13.37
C VAL A 800 7.70 -22.57 12.09
N VAL A 801 7.81 -23.80 11.58
CA VAL A 801 7.14 -24.21 10.34
C VAL A 801 5.80 -24.84 10.70
N ARG A 802 4.69 -24.24 10.27
CA ARG A 802 3.33 -24.74 10.50
C ARG A 802 2.76 -25.30 9.21
N VAL A 803 2.45 -26.59 9.18
CA VAL A 803 1.83 -27.25 8.02
C VAL A 803 0.33 -27.38 8.25
N HIS A 804 -0.45 -26.57 7.53
CA HIS A 804 -1.90 -26.52 7.64
C HIS A 804 -2.59 -27.60 6.80
N GLY A 805 -3.69 -28.15 7.30
CA GLY A 805 -4.58 -29.01 6.54
C GLY A 805 -4.15 -30.47 6.43
N LEU A 806 -3.32 -30.97 7.36
CA LEU A 806 -2.93 -32.38 7.39
C LEU A 806 -4.05 -33.25 8.00
N ALA A 807 -4.31 -34.43 7.43
CA ALA A 807 -5.34 -35.32 7.98
C ALA A 807 -4.96 -35.89 9.37
N ALA A 808 -3.68 -36.17 9.58
CA ALA A 808 -3.11 -36.73 10.80
C ALA A 808 -1.65 -36.27 10.96
N PRO A 809 -1.12 -36.21 12.20
CA PRO A 809 0.26 -35.82 12.41
C PRO A 809 1.22 -36.93 11.97
N VAL A 810 2.44 -36.54 11.63
CA VAL A 810 3.56 -37.44 11.33
C VAL A 810 4.78 -36.97 12.11
N GLY A 811 5.70 -37.87 12.46
CA GLY A 811 6.93 -37.47 13.15
C GLY A 811 7.83 -36.70 12.18
N MET A 812 8.29 -35.52 12.57
CA MET A 812 9.15 -34.64 11.76
C MET A 812 10.60 -34.64 12.24
N ARG A 813 11.53 -34.28 11.35
CA ARG A 813 12.95 -34.03 11.65
C ARG A 813 13.44 -32.76 10.95
N VAL A 814 14.64 -32.31 11.33
CA VAL A 814 15.38 -31.24 10.62
C VAL A 814 16.67 -31.82 10.05
N GLY A 815 16.84 -31.71 8.73
CA GLY A 815 17.98 -32.25 7.99
C GLY A 815 18.09 -33.77 8.14
N THR A 816 19.31 -34.25 8.36
CA THR A 816 19.62 -35.66 8.63
C THR A 816 19.50 -36.04 10.12
N GLY A 817 18.93 -35.15 10.94
CA GLY A 817 18.78 -35.36 12.38
C GLY A 817 17.75 -36.43 12.76
N ALA A 818 17.76 -36.80 14.04
CA ALA A 818 16.76 -37.69 14.62
C ALA A 818 15.34 -37.07 14.60
N PRO A 819 14.27 -37.88 14.72
CA PRO A 819 12.92 -37.37 14.93
C PRO A 819 12.86 -36.41 16.12
N LEU A 820 12.17 -35.28 15.96
CA LEU A 820 12.04 -34.27 17.01
C LEU A 820 11.12 -34.74 18.15
N PRO A 821 11.35 -34.34 19.42
CA PRO A 821 10.41 -34.59 20.51
C PRO A 821 9.09 -33.83 20.30
N ALA A 822 8.00 -34.37 20.83
CA ALA A 822 6.68 -33.75 20.77
C ALA A 822 6.35 -32.99 22.08
N PHE A 823 5.65 -31.86 21.95
CA PHE A 823 5.22 -31.04 23.07
C PHE A 823 3.75 -30.63 22.94
N THR A 824 3.17 -30.13 24.03
CA THR A 824 1.77 -29.66 24.06
C THR A 824 1.59 -28.27 23.47
N SER A 825 2.66 -27.48 23.33
CA SER A 825 2.62 -26.12 22.76
C SER A 825 3.94 -25.75 22.06
N GLU A 826 3.87 -24.79 21.14
CA GLU A 826 5.06 -24.28 20.42
C GLU A 826 6.05 -23.66 21.40
N SER A 827 5.58 -22.95 22.41
CA SER A 827 6.40 -22.36 23.47
C SER A 827 7.17 -23.41 24.26
N ALA A 828 6.53 -24.54 24.60
CA ALA A 828 7.23 -25.67 25.21
C ALA A 828 8.33 -26.20 24.27
N ALA A 829 8.08 -26.32 22.97
CA ALA A 829 9.11 -26.72 22.01
C ALA A 829 10.26 -25.70 21.91
N VAL A 830 9.96 -24.39 21.92
CA VAL A 830 10.96 -23.30 21.92
C VAL A 830 11.87 -23.38 23.15
N LEU A 831 11.29 -23.50 24.35
CA LEU A 831 12.04 -23.55 25.61
C LEU A 831 12.90 -24.82 25.76
N ASN A 832 12.60 -25.87 25.00
CA ASN A 832 13.38 -27.11 24.98
C ASN A 832 14.33 -27.22 23.76
N GLY A 833 14.56 -26.10 23.05
CA GLY A 833 15.55 -26.03 21.98
C GLY A 833 15.06 -26.48 20.60
N GLY A 834 13.86 -27.04 20.49
CA GLY A 834 13.22 -27.49 19.25
C GLY A 834 12.25 -28.64 19.53
N GLY A 835 11.33 -28.90 18.60
CA GLY A 835 10.29 -29.92 18.79
C GLY A 835 9.18 -29.87 17.76
N GLN A 836 8.13 -30.65 17.98
CA GLN A 836 6.93 -30.68 17.14
C GLN A 836 5.64 -30.66 17.96
N VAL A 837 4.59 -30.08 17.41
CA VAL A 837 3.30 -29.86 18.08
C VAL A 837 2.17 -30.17 17.11
N TRP A 838 1.14 -30.85 17.58
CA TRP A 838 -0.03 -31.19 16.79
C TRP A 838 -1.29 -30.52 17.34
N ASP A 839 -1.89 -29.63 16.57
CA ASP A 839 -3.24 -29.12 16.79
C ASP A 839 -4.24 -30.00 16.03
N ALA A 840 -4.90 -30.91 16.76
CA ALA A 840 -5.88 -31.83 16.19
C ALA A 840 -7.17 -31.16 15.72
N THR A 841 -7.50 -29.98 16.26
CA THR A 841 -8.72 -29.23 15.96
C THR A 841 -8.55 -28.47 14.65
N ARG A 842 -7.44 -27.72 14.52
CA ARG A 842 -7.13 -26.94 13.30
C ARG A 842 -6.40 -27.74 12.23
N LYS A 843 -5.96 -28.96 12.55
CA LYS A 843 -5.19 -29.82 11.64
C LYS A 843 -3.85 -29.21 11.23
N ILE A 844 -3.15 -28.63 12.21
CA ILE A 844 -1.86 -27.98 12.03
C ILE A 844 -0.76 -28.78 12.73
N LEU A 845 0.29 -29.12 11.99
CA LEU A 845 1.52 -29.68 12.53
C LEU A 845 2.60 -28.61 12.53
N SER A 846 3.02 -28.18 13.71
CA SER A 846 4.09 -27.20 13.88
C SER A 846 5.41 -27.90 14.16
N VAL A 847 6.49 -27.41 13.55
CA VAL A 847 7.88 -27.83 13.79
C VAL A 847 8.68 -26.61 14.21
N VAL A 848 9.17 -26.63 15.45
CA VAL A 848 10.11 -25.64 15.96
C VAL A 848 11.51 -26.19 15.73
N THR A 849 12.27 -25.55 14.85
CA THR A 849 13.64 -25.98 14.55
C THR A 849 14.58 -25.63 15.71
N PRO A 850 15.74 -26.30 15.85
CA PRO A 850 16.91 -25.69 16.48
C PRO A 850 17.28 -24.35 15.83
N ARG A 851 18.18 -23.59 16.44
CA ARG A 851 18.75 -22.40 15.78
C ARG A 851 19.60 -22.87 14.59
N ILE A 852 19.31 -22.30 13.42
CA ILE A 852 19.94 -22.61 12.14
C ILE A 852 20.87 -21.45 11.79
N PRO A 853 22.17 -21.70 11.53
CA PRO A 853 23.09 -20.66 11.10
C PRO A 853 22.64 -19.97 9.81
N VAL A 854 22.75 -18.65 9.77
CA VAL A 854 22.46 -17.84 8.59
C VAL A 854 23.78 -17.52 7.90
N VAL A 855 24.08 -18.28 6.85
CA VAL A 855 25.26 -18.10 6.00
C VAL A 855 24.83 -17.56 4.64
N THR A 856 25.50 -16.53 4.13
CA THR A 856 25.25 -16.02 2.78
C THR A 856 25.94 -16.89 1.73
N GLY A 857 25.31 -17.07 0.56
CA GLY A 857 25.90 -17.83 -0.55
C GLY A 857 24.95 -18.79 -1.27
N GLY A 858 23.68 -18.86 -0.83
CA GLY A 858 22.68 -19.76 -1.40
C GLY A 858 22.83 -21.23 -0.96
N GLY A 859 22.05 -22.11 -1.57
CA GLY A 859 21.93 -23.52 -1.14
C GLY A 859 20.90 -23.71 -0.02
N THR A 860 20.88 -24.90 0.58
CA THR A 860 19.92 -25.28 1.63
C THR A 860 20.50 -25.05 3.02
N ALA A 861 19.85 -24.19 3.82
CA ALA A 861 20.17 -23.97 5.22
C ALA A 861 19.60 -25.07 6.11
N ALA A 862 18.35 -25.46 5.87
CA ALA A 862 17.69 -26.54 6.58
C ALA A 862 16.59 -27.18 5.74
N THR A 863 16.24 -28.42 6.06
CA THR A 863 15.09 -29.13 5.48
C THR A 863 14.24 -29.67 6.63
N VAL A 864 12.99 -29.24 6.71
CA VAL A 864 11.98 -29.76 7.64
C VAL A 864 11.14 -30.77 6.89
N GLU A 865 11.12 -32.02 7.33
CA GLU A 865 10.46 -33.10 6.59
C GLU A 865 10.02 -34.26 7.50
N PRO A 866 9.14 -35.16 7.00
CA PRO A 866 8.81 -36.38 7.70
C PRO A 866 10.05 -37.22 8.01
N SER A 867 10.14 -37.66 9.26
CA SER A 867 11.22 -38.50 9.76
C SER A 867 11.12 -39.97 9.34
N GLY A 868 9.96 -40.38 8.81
CA GLY A 868 9.62 -41.78 8.55
C GLY A 868 9.00 -42.51 9.76
N THR A 869 8.87 -41.84 10.92
CA THR A 869 8.25 -42.40 12.12
C THR A 869 6.85 -41.81 12.38
N ALA A 870 6.07 -42.49 13.23
CA ALA A 870 4.83 -41.92 13.77
C ALA A 870 5.11 -40.66 14.62
N PHE A 871 4.07 -39.84 14.81
CA PHE A 871 4.14 -38.68 15.70
C PHE A 871 4.40 -39.13 17.15
N PRO A 872 5.45 -38.61 17.84
CA PRO A 872 5.77 -39.02 19.20
C PRO A 872 4.69 -38.62 20.21
N THR A 873 4.64 -39.32 21.35
CA THR A 873 3.82 -38.90 22.49
C THR A 873 4.34 -37.57 23.04
N PRO A 874 3.49 -36.53 23.20
CA PRO A 874 3.90 -35.28 23.79
C PRO A 874 4.41 -35.43 25.21
N SER A 875 5.46 -34.67 25.56
CA SER A 875 5.92 -34.51 26.95
C SER A 875 4.79 -34.02 27.85
N ASP A 876 4.81 -34.45 29.11
CA ASP A 876 3.93 -34.00 30.19
C ASP A 876 4.24 -32.56 30.68
N ARG A 877 5.37 -32.00 30.28
CA ARG A 877 5.76 -30.62 30.58
C ARG A 877 4.88 -29.63 29.84
N THR A 878 4.19 -28.76 30.57
CA THR A 878 3.28 -27.75 30.02
C THR A 878 3.82 -26.34 30.25
N VAL A 879 3.57 -25.43 29.32
CA VAL A 879 3.94 -24.02 29.39
C VAL A 879 2.67 -23.19 29.26
N HIS A 880 2.51 -22.22 30.16
CA HIS A 880 1.37 -21.31 30.24
C HIS A 880 1.91 -19.88 30.18
N GLU A 881 1.52 -19.15 29.14
CA GLU A 881 2.00 -17.77 28.93
C GLU A 881 1.45 -16.83 30.00
N ALA A 882 2.24 -15.83 30.41
CA ALA A 882 1.82 -14.87 31.41
C ALA A 882 0.77 -13.91 30.85
N GLU A 883 0.91 -13.48 29.60
CA GLU A 883 0.00 -12.54 28.94
C GLU A 883 -1.41 -13.11 28.67
N ASP A 884 -1.56 -14.43 28.73
CA ASP A 884 -2.85 -15.13 28.59
C ASP A 884 -3.50 -15.46 29.96
N ALA A 885 -2.81 -15.16 31.06
CA ALA A 885 -3.27 -15.45 32.42
C ALA A 885 -4.27 -14.40 32.95
N ALA A 886 -4.83 -14.64 34.14
CA ALA A 886 -5.60 -13.61 34.83
C ALA A 886 -4.65 -12.55 35.40
N LEU A 887 -4.83 -11.29 35.01
CA LEU A 887 -3.95 -10.17 35.32
C LEU A 887 -4.62 -9.20 36.30
N ASN A 888 -3.86 -8.71 37.28
CA ASN A 888 -4.30 -7.65 38.19
C ASN A 888 -3.16 -6.65 38.45
N GLY A 889 -3.40 -5.37 38.15
CA GLY A 889 -2.42 -4.28 38.35
C GLY A 889 -1.21 -4.29 37.40
N VAL A 890 -1.00 -5.37 36.65
CA VAL A 890 0.09 -5.54 35.68
C VAL A 890 -0.33 -5.15 34.24
N VAL A 891 0.64 -4.97 33.34
CA VAL A 891 0.43 -4.65 31.92
C VAL A 891 1.13 -5.64 30.99
N ILE A 892 0.62 -5.82 29.76
CA ILE A 892 1.24 -6.68 28.75
C ILE A 892 2.23 -5.85 27.92
N GLY A 893 3.47 -6.30 27.82
CA GLY A 893 4.52 -5.72 27.01
C GLY A 893 4.98 -6.65 25.88
N SER A 894 5.56 -6.06 24.84
CA SER A 894 6.22 -6.79 23.72
C SER A 894 7.49 -6.08 23.23
N ARG A 895 7.99 -5.11 24.01
CA ARG A 895 9.11 -4.25 23.62
C ARG A 895 10.45 -5.00 23.62
N HIS A 896 10.64 -5.90 24.57
CA HIS A 896 11.90 -6.63 24.74
C HIS A 896 11.81 -8.00 24.10
N ALA A 897 12.60 -8.25 23.05
CA ALA A 897 12.60 -9.52 22.33
C ALA A 897 12.98 -10.73 23.23
N GLY A 898 12.64 -11.93 22.77
CA GLY A 898 13.03 -13.20 23.41
C GLY A 898 11.95 -13.88 24.27
N TYR A 899 10.75 -13.31 24.40
CA TYR A 899 9.59 -13.94 25.06
C TYR A 899 9.01 -15.12 24.25
N THR A 900 8.33 -16.04 24.93
CA THR A 900 7.43 -17.03 24.33
C THR A 900 6.05 -16.42 24.11
N GLY A 901 5.16 -17.11 23.38
CA GLY A 901 3.85 -16.53 23.08
C GLY A 901 3.91 -15.20 22.31
N ASN A 902 3.02 -14.29 22.69
CA ASN A 902 2.75 -13.01 22.04
C ASN A 902 3.29 -11.79 22.81
N GLY A 903 3.80 -11.97 24.03
CA GLY A 903 4.34 -10.90 24.85
C GLY A 903 4.88 -11.39 26.19
N TYR A 904 4.86 -10.50 27.18
CA TYR A 904 5.17 -10.80 28.57
C TYR A 904 4.37 -9.85 29.46
N VAL A 905 4.34 -10.11 30.77
CA VAL A 905 3.72 -9.25 31.77
C VAL A 905 4.77 -8.39 32.47
N ASP A 906 4.49 -7.11 32.63
CA ASP A 906 5.27 -6.13 33.40
C ASP A 906 4.47 -5.68 34.64
N TYR A 907 5.12 -5.68 35.80
CA TYR A 907 4.54 -5.32 37.09
C TYR A 907 4.68 -3.82 37.34
N THR A 908 3.56 -3.13 37.55
CA THR A 908 3.55 -1.67 37.66
C THR A 908 3.66 -1.18 39.10
N ASN A 909 3.14 -1.94 40.07
CA ASN A 909 3.13 -1.56 41.48
C ASN A 909 4.04 -2.48 42.32
N ALA A 910 4.56 -1.92 43.41
CA ALA A 910 5.45 -2.65 44.30
C ALA A 910 4.76 -3.74 45.14
N THR A 911 3.44 -3.68 45.27
CA THR A 911 2.66 -4.63 46.07
C THR A 911 1.29 -4.83 45.44
N GLY A 912 0.78 -6.06 45.47
CA GLY A 912 -0.61 -6.39 45.13
C GLY A 912 -0.83 -6.79 43.67
N ASP A 913 0.01 -6.27 42.76
CA ASP A 913 0.07 -6.74 41.38
C ASP A 913 0.29 -8.25 41.32
N HIS A 914 -0.47 -8.95 40.48
CA HIS A 914 -0.28 -10.39 40.32
C HIS A 914 -0.69 -10.92 38.94
N VAL A 915 -0.09 -12.06 38.63
CA VAL A 915 -0.45 -12.94 37.51
C VAL A 915 -0.95 -14.25 38.10
N GLU A 916 -2.11 -14.73 37.65
CA GLU A 916 -2.71 -15.98 38.10
C GLU A 916 -3.07 -16.90 36.91
N TRP A 917 -2.42 -18.06 36.85
CA TRP A 917 -2.73 -19.10 35.88
C TRP A 917 -3.76 -20.06 36.44
N THR A 918 -4.72 -20.45 35.61
CA THR A 918 -5.62 -21.58 35.89
C THR A 918 -5.19 -22.75 35.02
N VAL A 919 -4.74 -23.84 35.65
CA VAL A 919 -4.13 -24.97 34.95
C VAL A 919 -4.84 -26.29 35.24
N THR A 920 -4.72 -27.23 34.30
CA THR A 920 -5.16 -28.62 34.51
C THR A 920 -3.98 -29.47 34.98
N VAL A 921 -4.13 -30.07 36.16
CA VAL A 921 -3.19 -31.02 36.77
C VAL A 921 -3.84 -32.40 36.80
N ARG A 922 -3.30 -33.34 36.01
CA ARG A 922 -3.92 -34.68 35.82
C ARG A 922 -3.85 -35.56 37.06
N ALA A 923 -2.78 -35.43 37.85
CA ALA A 923 -2.56 -36.21 39.06
C ALA A 923 -1.88 -35.34 40.10
N ALA A 924 -2.33 -35.46 41.35
CA ALA A 924 -1.78 -34.71 42.47
C ALA A 924 -0.31 -35.10 42.70
N GLY A 925 0.49 -34.17 43.19
CA GLY A 925 1.87 -34.42 43.59
C GLY A 925 2.75 -33.18 43.52
N THR A 926 3.99 -33.32 43.97
CA THR A 926 5.00 -32.26 43.84
C THR A 926 5.37 -32.09 42.36
N ARG A 927 5.35 -30.85 41.90
CA ARG A 927 5.73 -30.43 40.54
C ARG A 927 6.69 -29.26 40.62
N ALA A 928 7.62 -29.20 39.67
CA ALA A 928 8.51 -28.05 39.55
C ALA A 928 7.78 -26.93 38.80
N LEU A 929 7.62 -25.79 39.47
CA LEU A 929 7.09 -24.55 38.89
C LEU A 929 8.26 -23.69 38.42
N GLY A 930 8.42 -23.55 37.10
CA GLY A 930 9.44 -22.71 36.49
C GLY A 930 8.85 -21.41 35.97
N PHE A 931 9.27 -20.28 36.52
CA PHE A 931 8.85 -18.94 36.11
C PHE A 931 9.93 -18.32 35.22
N ARG A 932 9.64 -18.16 33.94
CA ARG A 932 10.56 -17.53 32.98
C ARG A 932 10.42 -16.01 33.06
N TYR A 933 11.54 -15.30 33.24
CA TYR A 933 11.53 -13.88 33.55
C TYR A 933 12.74 -13.12 32.99
N ALA A 934 12.64 -11.80 32.88
CA ALA A 934 13.76 -10.89 32.64
C ALA A 934 13.75 -9.79 33.70
N ASN A 935 14.91 -9.50 34.29
CA ASN A 935 15.11 -8.41 35.24
C ASN A 935 16.33 -7.59 34.79
N GLY A 936 16.10 -6.57 33.97
CA GLY A 936 17.15 -5.66 33.51
C GLY A 936 17.56 -4.60 34.53
N GLY A 937 17.00 -4.63 35.75
CA GLY A 937 17.43 -3.78 36.86
C GLY A 937 18.72 -4.29 37.53
N THR A 938 19.10 -3.65 38.63
CA THR A 938 20.33 -3.97 39.38
C THR A 938 20.07 -4.71 40.71
N THR A 939 18.81 -4.90 41.10
CA THR A 939 18.41 -5.53 42.37
C THR A 939 17.45 -6.69 42.13
N ASP A 940 17.39 -7.62 43.09
CA ASP A 940 16.38 -8.69 43.12
C ASP A 940 14.95 -8.12 43.22
N ARG A 941 13.97 -8.84 42.67
CA ARG A 941 12.54 -8.47 42.62
C ARG A 941 11.65 -9.66 43.01
N PRO A 942 11.65 -10.08 44.29
CA PRO A 942 11.00 -11.31 44.72
C PRO A 942 9.47 -11.25 44.60
N LEU A 943 8.85 -12.37 44.23
CA LEU A 943 7.40 -12.55 44.18
C LEU A 943 6.96 -13.65 45.15
N THR A 944 5.80 -13.47 45.77
CA THR A 944 5.15 -14.53 46.57
C THR A 944 4.34 -15.43 45.66
N ILE A 945 4.57 -16.74 45.75
CA ILE A 945 3.90 -17.76 44.96
C ILE A 945 2.83 -18.46 45.82
N SER A 946 1.61 -18.58 45.29
CA SER A 946 0.53 -19.34 45.93
C SER A 946 -0.13 -20.35 44.99
N VAL A 947 -0.65 -21.43 45.58
CA VAL A 947 -1.44 -22.47 44.91
C VAL A 947 -2.81 -22.53 45.59
N ASP A 948 -3.88 -22.33 44.81
CA ASP A 948 -5.28 -22.24 45.27
C ASP A 948 -5.46 -21.30 46.47
N GLY A 949 -4.75 -20.17 46.44
CA GLY A 949 -4.78 -19.13 47.49
C GLY A 949 -3.86 -19.41 48.69
N THR A 950 -3.24 -20.59 48.78
CA THR A 950 -2.29 -20.93 49.84
C THR A 950 -0.87 -20.57 49.41
N VAL A 951 -0.18 -19.72 50.17
CA VAL A 951 1.22 -19.36 49.89
C VAL A 951 2.11 -20.59 50.02
N VAL A 952 2.86 -20.90 48.96
CA VAL A 952 3.80 -22.03 48.89
C VAL A 952 5.26 -21.60 48.97
N GLY A 953 5.55 -20.31 48.79
CA GLY A 953 6.89 -19.75 49.01
C GLY A 953 7.05 -18.33 48.46
N THR A 954 8.22 -17.74 48.69
CA THR A 954 8.68 -16.51 48.05
C THR A 954 9.85 -16.86 47.14
N LEU A 955 9.79 -16.45 45.88
CA LEU A 955 10.78 -16.78 44.86
C LEU A 955 11.57 -15.53 44.46
N SER A 956 12.89 -15.66 44.42
CA SER A 956 13.82 -14.61 43.99
C SER A 956 13.86 -14.53 42.45
N PHE A 957 13.93 -13.31 41.92
CA PHE A 957 14.03 -12.98 40.50
C PHE A 957 15.22 -12.05 40.28
N ALA A 958 16.43 -12.59 40.50
CA ALA A 958 17.68 -11.84 40.46
C ALA A 958 17.94 -11.15 39.10
N PRO A 959 18.73 -10.05 39.07
CA PRO A 959 19.10 -9.36 37.83
C PRO A 959 19.60 -10.31 36.73
N THR A 960 19.04 -10.17 35.53
CA THR A 960 19.44 -10.92 34.33
C THR A 960 20.42 -10.14 33.45
N GLY A 961 20.74 -8.89 33.83
CA GLY A 961 21.70 -8.03 33.13
C GLY A 961 21.09 -7.16 32.03
N ALA A 962 20.01 -7.62 31.37
CA ALA A 962 19.26 -6.83 30.40
C ALA A 962 17.80 -7.31 30.30
N TRP A 963 16.89 -6.42 29.91
CA TRP A 963 15.47 -6.76 29.72
C TRP A 963 15.19 -7.70 28.55
N THR A 964 16.15 -7.89 27.65
CA THR A 964 16.13 -8.87 26.55
C THR A 964 16.78 -10.20 26.93
N THR A 965 17.33 -10.32 28.14
CA THR A 965 17.96 -11.55 28.64
C THR A 965 17.03 -12.24 29.63
N TRP A 966 16.60 -13.44 29.27
CA TRP A 966 15.59 -14.22 30.01
C TRP A 966 16.23 -15.36 30.79
N ALA A 967 15.80 -15.55 32.04
CA ALA A 967 16.19 -16.62 32.95
C ALA A 967 14.96 -17.40 33.45
N THR A 968 15.16 -18.44 34.26
CA THR A 968 14.07 -19.20 34.88
C THR A 968 14.31 -19.39 36.37
N ALA A 969 13.44 -18.83 37.20
CA ALA A 969 13.38 -19.10 38.63
C ALA A 969 12.49 -20.33 38.89
N ARG A 970 12.81 -21.17 39.88
CA ARG A 970 12.10 -22.43 40.13
C ARG A 970 11.70 -22.59 41.59
N LEU A 971 10.53 -23.18 41.79
CA LEU A 971 10.02 -23.59 43.10
C LEU A 971 9.27 -24.93 42.95
N ASP A 972 9.52 -25.88 43.84
CA ASP A 972 8.73 -27.10 43.92
C ASP A 972 7.48 -26.85 44.78
N ALA A 973 6.31 -27.23 44.26
CA ALA A 973 5.04 -27.09 44.98
C ALA A 973 4.17 -28.34 44.83
N ALA A 974 3.45 -28.69 45.91
CA ALA A 974 2.44 -29.73 45.86
C ALA A 974 1.21 -29.19 45.12
N LEU A 975 0.89 -29.76 43.97
CA LEU A 975 -0.30 -29.42 43.20
C LEU A 975 -1.40 -30.47 43.43
N PRO A 976 -2.65 -30.07 43.71
CA PRO A 976 -3.78 -30.99 43.70
C PRO A 976 -4.10 -31.46 42.27
N ALA A 977 -4.80 -32.59 42.13
CA ALA A 977 -5.38 -32.96 40.84
C ALA A 977 -6.64 -32.12 40.58
N GLY A 978 -6.81 -31.63 39.35
CA GLY A 978 -8.00 -30.85 38.98
C GLY A 978 -7.81 -30.09 37.67
N SER A 979 -8.90 -29.65 37.07
CA SER A 979 -8.89 -28.88 35.82
C SER A 979 -8.75 -27.37 36.02
N ALA A 980 -8.73 -26.90 37.28
CA ALA A 980 -8.76 -25.48 37.62
C ALA A 980 -7.86 -25.15 38.83
N VAL A 981 -6.65 -25.70 38.87
CA VAL A 981 -5.66 -25.37 39.92
C VAL A 981 -5.14 -23.98 39.63
N ARG A 982 -5.22 -23.06 40.62
CA ARG A 982 -4.77 -21.68 40.46
C ARG A 982 -3.37 -21.50 41.00
N ILE A 983 -2.45 -21.03 40.18
CA ILE A 983 -1.08 -20.69 40.58
C ILE A 983 -0.92 -19.19 40.40
N ARG A 984 -0.51 -18.47 41.45
CA ARG A 984 -0.41 -17.01 41.43
C ARG A 984 0.99 -16.54 41.83
N ALA A 985 1.52 -15.55 41.11
CA ALA A 985 2.75 -14.85 41.44
C ALA A 985 2.43 -13.37 41.76
N THR A 986 2.64 -12.96 43.01
CA THR A 986 2.22 -11.64 43.55
C THR A 986 3.43 -10.79 43.95
N ALA A 987 3.44 -9.52 43.55
CA ALA A 987 4.44 -8.54 43.99
C ALA A 987 4.27 -8.21 45.48
N THR A 988 5.39 -8.23 46.21
CA THR A 988 5.43 -7.97 47.66
C THR A 988 6.61 -7.07 48.02
N GLY A 989 6.38 -5.76 48.12
CA GLY A 989 7.37 -4.78 48.56
C GLY A 989 8.33 -4.25 47.48
N SER A 990 8.26 -4.75 46.25
CA SER A 990 8.99 -4.26 45.08
C SER A 990 8.23 -4.60 43.81
N SER A 991 8.36 -3.77 42.75
CA SER A 991 7.78 -4.12 41.43
C SER A 991 8.46 -5.39 40.94
N GLY A 992 7.68 -6.31 40.36
CA GLY A 992 8.16 -7.59 39.85
C GLY A 992 9.11 -7.46 38.65
N ALA A 993 9.75 -8.56 38.29
CA ALA A 993 10.46 -8.68 37.01
C ALA A 993 9.46 -8.84 35.84
N ASN A 994 9.91 -8.64 34.60
CA ASN A 994 9.10 -8.99 33.43
C ASN A 994 8.90 -10.50 33.42
N LEU A 995 7.66 -10.96 33.42
CA LEU A 995 7.30 -12.37 33.56
C LEU A 995 6.70 -12.88 32.26
N ASP A 996 7.33 -13.90 31.69
CA ASP A 996 7.02 -14.43 30.37
C ASP A 996 6.08 -15.62 30.45
N SER A 997 6.46 -16.66 31.19
CA SER A 997 5.66 -17.89 31.25
C SER A 997 5.87 -18.71 32.52
N LEU A 998 4.87 -19.52 32.84
CA LEU A 998 4.93 -20.57 33.86
C LEU A 998 5.08 -21.93 33.17
N THR A 999 6.13 -22.65 33.51
CA THR A 999 6.33 -24.04 33.12
C THR A 999 6.01 -24.96 34.29
N ILE A 1000 5.17 -25.98 34.06
CA ILE A 1000 4.89 -27.05 35.02
C ILE A 1000 5.53 -28.33 34.48
N GLY A 1001 6.52 -28.82 35.22
CA GLY A 1001 7.28 -30.04 34.90
C GLY A 1001 6.92 -31.23 35.76
#